data_AF-A0A444JFP2-F1
#
_entry.id   AF-A0A444JFP2-F1
#
_cell.length_a   1.000
_cell.length_b   1.000
_cell.length_c   1.000
_cell.angle_alpha   90.00
_cell.angle_beta   90.00
_cell.angle_gamma   90.00
#
_symmetry.space_group_name_H-M   'P 1'
#
loop_
_entity.id
_entity.type
_entity.pdbx_description
1 polymer ?
#
loop_
_entity_poly.entity_id
_entity_poly.type
_entity_poly.pdbx_seq_one_letter_code
_entity_poly.pdbx_strand_id
1 'polypeptide(L)'
;MTVPYNPTVNGPQLLSKEKILDKYRAKVTSKCEGMHGLRLTTGKIFIIVFPLHNDRQPRTAEHIAYILLFVQLFYKKAYGLGDESMGQAHDEKLILWFDEIGIEDVPLVGGKNASLGEMYQHLTGKGVAVPHGFAITAYAYRYLLKEAGIEAEIRQVLSDLDTEDMANLAERGEKCRDIIRNAPFPDTLRDAIIEAYQKMEAEYGENCDVAVRSSATAEDLPDASFAGQQETYLNIHGYDNIIQNCRKCFASLFTNRAISYRKHQGFGQFDVYLSITVQKMVRSDSASSGVLFSIDTESGFEDACFITGAWGLGENVVQGAVNPDEYYVYKPKLKEGKRPIVGKKIGSKAIKMIYDNDPSTEEPVKNIDTTEAERNSYVISDDEILQLAKWACIIEDHYGKGMDIEWAKDGDGKEVGTGDLFIVQARPETVHSQANKSVMETYKLLEKGTVLSEGLAVGTKIGQGVAHCIENVKDIGTFKKGEVLVTDMTDPDWEPIMKIAGAIVTNRGGRTCHAAIISRELGIPCVIGTGDATDNITTGQEITASSAEGETGYVYEGLLKYEIETTDLANMPATKTKIMMNLAIPEKAFTESQIPNDGVGLAREEFIINSHIGLHPLALYNYEELKASDDPEKQEIVKRIDEKTAAYSDKRQFFIDKVAEGVGRIAAGFYPNDVIVRLSDFKSNEYANLVGGTLYEPEEENPMIGWRGASRYYDPKYRPAFELECQGLLKARNDMGLDNIKLMVPFCRTPEEGKKVIEVMRDCGLVQGENGLELYVMCEIPSNVICADAFADIFDGFSIGSNDLTQLTYGLDRDSGIVTGIADERDDAVKEMIKMVIKTAKRRGKKIGICGQGPSDFPEFATFLVEQGIDSMSLIPDTAVKTRLAVHEKEKEMGIAPE
;
A
#
# COMPACT_ATOMS: atom_id res chain seq x y z
N MET A 1 45.55 28.17 46.72
CA MET A 1 46.34 29.33 47.17
C MET A 1 45.41 30.50 47.38
N THR A 2 45.26 30.94 48.63
CA THR A 2 44.50 32.12 49.05
C THR A 2 45.38 33.37 48.97
N VAL A 3 44.90 34.45 48.34
CA VAL A 3 45.42 35.85 48.49
C VAL A 3 44.22 36.83 48.30
N PRO A 4 44.15 37.97 49.03
CA PRO A 4 42.89 38.56 49.49
C PRO A 4 42.45 39.89 48.82
N TYR A 5 41.20 40.23 49.15
CA TYR A 5 40.42 41.47 49.04
C TYR A 5 41.19 42.81 49.13
N ASN A 6 40.83 43.81 48.31
CA ASN A 6 40.64 45.20 48.78
C ASN A 6 39.78 46.06 47.83
N PRO A 7 38.84 46.88 48.33
CA PRO A 7 37.94 47.74 47.55
C PRO A 7 38.36 49.21 47.58
N THR A 8 37.75 50.02 46.70
CA THR A 8 37.47 51.48 46.73
C THR A 8 37.89 52.22 45.46
N VAL A 9 36.92 52.87 44.79
CA VAL A 9 36.72 54.33 44.71
C VAL A 9 35.66 54.68 43.65
N ASN A 10 34.57 55.31 44.11
CA ASN A 10 33.69 56.35 43.55
C ASN A 10 33.18 56.29 42.08
N GLY A 11 31.85 56.37 41.94
CA GLY A 11 31.12 56.58 40.67
C GLY A 11 31.11 58.03 40.16
N PRO A 12 30.10 58.45 39.37
CA PRO A 12 29.81 57.99 38.01
C PRO A 12 30.00 59.11 36.99
N GLN A 13 30.47 58.78 35.76
CA GLN A 13 30.19 59.60 34.57
C GLN A 13 29.25 58.80 33.67
N LEU A 14 27.99 59.24 33.60
CA LEU A 14 27.05 58.79 32.58
C LEU A 14 27.56 59.23 31.20
N LEU A 15 27.98 58.27 30.38
CA LEU A 15 28.08 58.40 28.94
C LEU A 15 26.84 57.73 28.31
N SER A 16 26.23 58.40 27.33
CA SER A 16 24.98 57.98 26.70
C SER A 16 25.11 56.64 25.95
N LYS A 17 24.03 55.83 26.00
CA LYS A 17 23.89 54.47 25.44
C LYS A 17 24.33 54.33 23.97
N GLU A 18 24.19 55.38 23.16
CA GLU A 18 24.48 55.33 21.72
C GLU A 18 25.97 55.20 21.40
N LYS A 19 26.86 55.81 22.19
CA LYS A 19 28.32 55.73 21.91
C LYS A 19 28.97 54.40 22.29
N ILE A 20 28.30 53.57 23.08
CA ILE A 20 28.78 52.23 23.46
C ILE A 20 28.42 51.22 22.37
N LEU A 21 27.21 51.30 21.80
CA LEU A 21 26.74 50.37 20.75
C LEU A 21 27.60 50.45 19.48
N ASP A 22 28.00 51.64 19.04
CA ASP A 22 28.83 51.80 17.84
C ASP A 22 30.27 51.27 18.02
N LYS A 23 30.82 51.41 19.24
CA LYS A 23 32.17 50.93 19.55
C LYS A 23 32.26 49.40 19.65
N TYR A 24 31.13 48.73 19.92
CA TYR A 24 31.06 47.27 20.03
C TYR A 24 30.61 46.59 18.72
N ARG A 25 29.82 47.26 17.86
CA ARG A 25 29.54 46.79 16.49
C ARG A 25 30.82 46.61 15.67
N ALA A 26 31.73 47.58 15.72
CA ALA A 26 33.01 47.52 15.00
C ALA A 26 33.93 46.37 15.44
N LYS A 27 33.74 45.83 16.66
CA LYS A 27 34.57 44.76 17.23
C LYS A 27 34.07 43.35 16.90
N VAL A 28 32.79 43.21 16.55
CA VAL A 28 32.17 41.94 16.12
C VAL A 28 32.43 41.73 14.62
N THR A 29 32.37 42.79 13.82
CA THR A 29 32.63 42.71 12.37
C THR A 29 34.07 42.28 12.06
N SER A 30 35.07 42.77 12.82
CA SER A 30 36.49 42.44 12.55
C SER A 30 36.92 41.02 12.96
N LYS A 31 36.10 40.27 13.69
CA LYS A 31 36.37 38.86 14.04
C LYS A 31 35.70 37.85 13.10
N CYS A 32 34.78 38.29 12.24
CA CYS A 32 34.06 37.41 11.32
C CYS A 32 34.75 37.25 9.95
N GLU A 33 35.69 38.12 9.59
CA GLU A 33 36.39 38.07 8.28
C GLU A 33 37.46 36.96 8.16
N GLY A 34 37.69 36.16 9.20
CA GLY A 34 38.78 35.16 9.26
C GLY A 34 38.39 33.69 9.00
N MET A 35 37.12 33.37 8.69
CA MET A 35 36.66 31.98 8.57
C MET A 35 36.07 31.69 7.18
N HIS A 36 36.90 31.73 6.14
CA HIS A 36 36.60 31.09 4.86
C HIS A 36 37.44 29.82 4.70
N GLY A 37 36.77 28.66 4.67
CA GLY A 37 37.35 27.39 4.24
C GLY A 37 37.32 26.30 5.31
N LEU A 38 36.21 25.57 5.40
CA LEU A 38 36.17 24.19 5.92
C LEU A 38 34.88 23.51 5.43
N ARG A 39 35.05 22.50 4.56
CA ARG A 39 33.99 21.56 4.14
C ARG A 39 33.72 20.58 5.28
N LEU A 40 32.45 20.40 5.66
CA LEU A 40 32.00 19.34 6.56
C LEU A 40 31.76 18.06 5.75
N THR A 41 32.51 17.01 6.07
CA THR A 41 32.20 15.61 5.75
C THR A 41 32.07 14.88 7.08
N THR A 42 31.03 14.04 7.20
CA THR A 42 30.68 13.15 8.33
C THR A 42 30.05 13.79 9.59
N GLY A 43 28.88 13.27 9.96
CA GLY A 43 28.07 13.71 11.09
C GLY A 43 28.66 13.34 12.45
N LYS A 44 28.92 14.36 13.27
CA LYS A 44 29.03 14.27 14.74
C LYS A 44 28.41 15.52 15.36
N ILE A 45 27.47 15.32 16.28
CA ILE A 45 26.85 16.38 17.09
C ILE A 45 27.90 16.92 18.07
N PHE A 46 28.20 18.23 18.01
CA PHE A 46 29.01 18.90 19.03
C PHE A 46 28.10 19.41 20.15
N ILE A 47 28.22 18.80 21.34
CA ILE A 47 27.67 19.37 22.58
C ILE A 47 28.64 20.43 23.07
N ILE A 48 28.27 21.71 22.99
CA ILE A 48 29.02 22.81 23.61
C ILE A 48 28.62 22.88 25.09
N VAL A 49 29.51 22.41 25.97
CA VAL A 49 29.36 22.54 27.43
C VAL A 49 29.97 23.87 27.88
N PHE A 50 29.15 24.80 28.38
CA PHE A 50 29.65 25.99 29.09
C PHE A 50 30.07 25.61 30.52
N PRO A 51 31.27 25.99 30.99
CA PRO A 51 31.68 25.70 32.36
C PRO A 51 30.92 26.62 33.32
N LEU A 52 30.05 26.02 34.14
CA LEU A 52 29.41 26.69 35.27
C LEU A 52 30.46 26.91 36.37
N HIS A 53 30.82 28.17 36.64
CA HIS A 53 31.44 28.54 37.90
C HIS A 53 30.38 29.07 38.87
N ASN A 54 30.39 28.48 40.06
CA ASN A 54 29.61 28.86 41.24
C ASN A 54 29.94 30.30 41.63
N ASP A 55 28.99 31.22 41.50
CA ASP A 55 28.72 32.19 42.57
C ASP A 55 27.37 32.91 42.41
N ARG A 56 26.80 33.26 43.57
CA ARG A 56 25.45 33.81 43.76
C ARG A 56 25.33 35.26 43.23
N GLN A 57 24.75 35.45 42.05
CA GLN A 57 24.01 36.68 41.67
C GLN A 57 22.85 36.35 40.72
N PRO A 58 21.70 37.08 40.79
CA PRO A 58 20.57 36.84 39.89
C PRO A 58 20.94 37.21 38.45
N ARG A 59 20.75 36.28 37.52
CA ARG A 59 20.92 36.52 36.08
C ARG A 59 19.93 37.59 35.65
N THR A 60 20.42 38.71 35.11
CA THR A 60 19.57 39.75 34.50
C THR A 60 18.97 39.25 33.18
N ALA A 61 17.75 39.71 32.85
CA ALA A 61 17.01 39.34 31.63
C ALA A 61 17.84 39.54 30.34
N GLU A 62 18.81 40.45 30.36
CA GLU A 62 19.73 40.71 29.24
C GLU A 62 20.68 39.54 28.93
N HIS A 63 21.10 38.75 29.92
CA HIS A 63 21.95 37.58 29.70
C HIS A 63 21.20 36.40 29.06
N ILE A 64 19.90 36.27 29.37
CA ILE A 64 19.03 35.26 28.75
C ILE A 64 18.71 35.65 27.30
N ALA A 65 18.50 36.95 27.04
CA ALA A 65 18.33 37.46 25.68
C ALA A 65 19.58 37.25 24.80
N TYR A 66 20.78 37.38 25.37
CA TYR A 66 22.05 37.14 24.66
C TYR A 66 22.22 35.67 24.23
N ILE A 67 21.82 34.72 25.09
CA ILE A 67 21.89 33.28 24.78
C ILE A 67 20.86 32.91 23.71
N LEU A 68 19.63 33.44 23.81
CA LEU A 68 18.58 33.21 22.82
C LEU A 68 18.97 33.77 21.44
N LEU A 69 19.49 35.00 21.37
CA LEU A 69 19.89 35.63 20.12
C LEU A 69 21.10 34.91 19.48
N PHE A 70 22.06 34.44 20.29
CA PHE A 70 23.22 33.71 19.79
C PHE A 70 22.84 32.31 19.29
N VAL A 71 21.95 31.60 19.98
CA VAL A 71 21.40 30.31 19.51
C VAL A 71 20.63 30.52 18.21
N GLN A 72 19.79 31.55 18.11
CA GLN A 72 18.99 31.85 16.92
C GLN A 72 19.85 32.20 15.70
N LEU A 73 20.92 32.97 15.87
CA LEU A 73 21.86 33.31 14.80
C LEU A 73 22.74 32.14 14.37
N PHE A 74 23.11 31.25 15.31
CA PHE A 74 23.88 30.05 14.98
C PHE A 74 23.02 28.98 14.30
N TYR A 75 21.75 28.85 14.70
CA TYR A 75 20.76 27.97 14.07
C TYR A 75 20.52 28.39 12.61
N LYS A 76 20.33 29.69 12.35
CA LYS A 76 20.16 30.23 10.99
C LYS A 76 21.33 29.92 10.05
N LYS A 77 22.55 29.93 10.57
CA LYS A 77 23.78 29.78 9.77
C LYS A 77 24.23 28.33 9.58
N ALA A 78 23.90 27.43 10.53
CA ALA A 78 24.25 26.02 10.45
C ALA A 78 23.29 25.19 9.57
N TYR A 79 22.04 25.66 9.41
CA TYR A 79 20.99 25.00 8.61
C TYR A 79 20.76 25.60 7.22
N GLY A 80 21.57 26.58 6.79
CA GLY A 80 21.46 27.13 5.44
C GLY A 80 20.10 27.77 5.14
N LEU A 81 19.50 28.48 6.12
CA LEU A 81 18.39 29.38 5.82
C LEU A 81 18.91 30.46 4.88
N GLY A 82 18.39 30.45 3.66
CA GLY A 82 18.76 31.33 2.56
C GLY A 82 18.61 32.82 2.91
N ASP A 83 19.14 33.62 2.01
CA ASP A 83 19.13 35.08 2.03
C ASP A 83 17.76 35.65 2.46
N GLU A 84 17.71 36.39 3.57
CA GLU A 84 16.48 37.05 4.07
C GLU A 84 15.91 38.08 3.08
N SER A 85 16.59 38.35 1.96
CA SER A 85 16.08 39.20 0.88
C SER A 85 15.04 38.55 -0.03
N MET A 86 14.86 37.21 -0.01
CA MET A 86 13.80 36.55 -0.81
C MET A 86 12.47 36.39 -0.07
N GLY A 87 12.48 36.28 1.27
CA GLY A 87 11.27 36.07 2.07
C GLY A 87 10.26 37.22 2.08
N GLN A 88 10.69 38.46 1.77
CA GLN A 88 9.77 39.61 1.71
C GLN A 88 9.08 39.79 0.34
N ALA A 89 9.53 39.11 -0.71
CA ALA A 89 9.05 39.38 -2.07
C ALA A 89 7.74 38.66 -2.44
N HIS A 90 7.34 37.64 -1.66
CA HIS A 90 6.22 36.74 -2.00
C HIS A 90 4.97 36.95 -1.12
N ASP A 91 5.11 37.52 0.08
CA ASP A 91 4.03 37.62 1.09
C ASP A 91 2.77 38.39 0.64
N GLU A 92 2.92 39.31 -0.32
CA GLU A 92 1.83 40.15 -0.85
C GLU A 92 1.46 39.82 -2.31
N LYS A 93 2.05 38.78 -2.91
CA LYS A 93 1.70 38.37 -4.28
C LYS A 93 0.33 37.69 -4.29
N LEU A 94 -0.51 38.06 -5.27
CA LEU A 94 -1.82 37.44 -5.47
C LEU A 94 -1.72 36.08 -6.19
N ILE A 95 -0.74 35.96 -7.11
CA ILE A 95 -0.49 34.78 -7.94
C ILE A 95 0.98 34.37 -7.80
N LEU A 96 1.21 33.07 -7.71
CA LEU A 96 2.54 32.45 -7.75
C LEU A 96 2.50 31.21 -8.66
N TRP A 97 3.49 31.04 -9.52
CA TRP A 97 3.58 29.88 -10.43
C TRP A 97 4.24 28.67 -9.75
N PHE A 98 4.02 27.47 -10.28
CA PHE A 98 4.63 26.26 -9.70
C PHE A 98 6.16 26.27 -9.76
N ASP A 99 6.76 26.98 -10.73
CA ASP A 99 8.20 27.21 -10.80
C ASP A 99 8.72 28.28 -9.80
N GLU A 100 7.83 28.93 -9.03
CA GLU A 100 8.15 29.94 -8.03
C GLU A 100 7.91 29.48 -6.57
N ILE A 101 7.30 28.31 -6.34
CA ILE A 101 6.87 27.84 -5.01
C ILE A 101 7.37 26.44 -4.67
N GLY A 102 7.68 26.19 -3.40
CA GLY A 102 8.11 24.88 -2.90
C GLY A 102 7.48 24.54 -1.54
N ILE A 103 7.99 23.50 -0.88
CA ILE A 103 7.40 23.00 0.38
C ILE A 103 7.43 24.00 1.54
N GLU A 104 8.33 25.00 1.49
CA GLU A 104 8.41 26.06 2.50
C GLU A 104 7.28 27.09 2.38
N ASP A 105 6.58 27.13 1.23
CA ASP A 105 5.51 28.09 0.94
C ASP A 105 4.11 27.61 1.38
N VAL A 106 4.00 26.48 2.09
CA VAL A 106 2.73 25.94 2.60
C VAL A 106 1.85 27.00 3.31
N PRO A 107 2.38 27.90 4.15
CA PRO A 107 1.56 28.95 4.78
C PRO A 107 0.96 29.97 3.80
N LEU A 108 1.55 30.11 2.61
CA LEU A 108 1.15 31.06 1.58
C LEU A 108 0.26 30.43 0.51
N VAL A 109 0.52 29.19 0.11
CA VAL A 109 -0.18 28.54 -1.02
C VAL A 109 -0.92 27.26 -0.65
N GLY A 110 -0.89 26.83 0.60
CA GLY A 110 -1.46 25.54 1.00
C GLY A 110 -0.57 24.37 0.57
N GLY A 111 -0.81 23.20 1.17
CA GLY A 111 0.11 22.08 1.02
C GLY A 111 0.07 21.39 -0.35
N LYS A 112 -1.10 21.30 -1.01
CA LYS A 112 -1.19 20.83 -2.41
C LYS A 112 -0.37 21.67 -3.39
N ASN A 113 -0.52 23.00 -3.37
CA ASN A 113 0.25 23.87 -4.28
C ASN A 113 1.74 23.82 -3.96
N ALA A 114 2.10 23.83 -2.68
CA ALA A 114 3.49 23.72 -2.26
C ALA A 114 4.12 22.41 -2.74
N SER A 115 3.39 21.29 -2.63
CA SER A 115 3.81 19.99 -3.13
C SER A 115 3.92 19.95 -4.66
N LEU A 116 2.96 20.53 -5.39
CA LEU A 116 3.01 20.64 -6.85
C LEU A 116 4.22 21.44 -7.32
N GLY A 117 4.49 22.59 -6.70
CA GLY A 117 5.66 23.41 -7.02
C GLY A 117 6.98 22.72 -6.66
N GLU A 118 7.05 22.07 -5.49
CA GLU A 118 8.19 21.26 -5.07
C GLU A 118 8.52 20.17 -6.11
N MET A 119 7.51 19.43 -6.58
CA MET A 119 7.69 18.42 -7.61
C MET A 119 8.07 19.03 -8.96
N TYR A 120 7.43 20.11 -9.38
CA TYR A 120 7.70 20.76 -10.67
C TYR A 120 9.14 21.28 -10.73
N GLN A 121 9.63 21.94 -9.67
CA GLN A 121 10.98 22.48 -9.62
C GLN A 121 12.06 21.41 -9.52
N HIS A 122 11.83 20.36 -8.72
CA HIS A 122 12.89 19.42 -8.35
C HIS A 122 12.83 18.05 -9.04
N LEU A 123 11.67 17.63 -9.53
CA LEU A 123 11.44 16.29 -10.06
C LEU A 123 11.20 16.25 -11.57
N THR A 124 10.77 17.35 -12.20
CA THR A 124 10.67 17.41 -13.67
C THR A 124 12.03 17.22 -14.35
N GLY A 125 13.10 17.77 -13.78
CA GLY A 125 14.47 17.49 -14.24
C GLY A 125 14.95 16.04 -14.03
N LYS A 126 14.25 15.27 -13.18
CA LYS A 126 14.47 13.82 -12.96
C LYS A 126 13.51 12.95 -13.77
N GLY A 127 12.69 13.55 -14.62
CA GLY A 127 11.76 12.87 -15.53
C GLY A 127 10.35 12.65 -14.99
N VAL A 128 9.97 13.21 -13.83
CA VAL A 128 8.58 13.18 -13.34
C VAL A 128 7.77 14.29 -14.02
N ALA A 129 6.77 13.92 -14.82
CA ALA A 129 5.93 14.89 -15.51
C ALA A 129 4.84 15.43 -14.58
N VAL A 130 4.75 16.75 -14.44
CA VAL A 130 3.73 17.44 -13.64
C VAL A 130 3.09 18.53 -14.52
N PRO A 131 1.76 18.58 -14.67
CA PRO A 131 1.10 19.63 -15.44
C PRO A 131 1.33 20.99 -14.80
N HIS A 132 1.69 21.98 -15.61
CA HIS A 132 2.00 23.32 -15.12
C HIS A 132 0.72 24.09 -14.74
N GLY A 133 0.89 25.17 -13.97
CA GLY A 133 -0.19 25.94 -13.42
C GLY A 133 0.30 27.01 -12.45
N PHE A 134 -0.64 27.63 -11.75
CA PHE A 134 -0.37 28.66 -10.76
C PHE A 134 -1.28 28.54 -9.54
N ALA A 135 -0.81 29.07 -8.42
CA ALA A 135 -1.52 29.19 -7.16
C ALA A 135 -2.05 30.62 -6.98
N ILE A 136 -3.32 30.75 -6.63
CA ILE A 136 -3.91 31.97 -6.08
C ILE A 136 -3.68 31.92 -4.57
N THR A 137 -2.92 32.86 -4.03
CA THR A 137 -2.35 32.74 -2.68
C THR A 137 -3.39 32.93 -1.56
N ALA A 138 -3.05 32.47 -0.36
CA ALA A 138 -3.78 32.79 0.87
C ALA A 138 -3.86 34.31 1.12
N TYR A 139 -2.88 35.08 0.64
CA TYR A 139 -2.95 36.54 0.66
C TYR A 139 -4.09 37.06 -0.25
N ALA A 140 -4.28 36.51 -1.44
CA ALA A 140 -5.39 36.86 -2.32
C ALA A 140 -6.76 36.61 -1.67
N TYR A 141 -6.90 35.52 -0.90
CA TYR A 141 -8.11 35.27 -0.13
C TYR A 141 -8.35 36.35 0.94
N ARG A 142 -7.33 36.71 1.72
CA ARG A 142 -7.43 37.81 2.70
C ARG A 142 -7.74 39.16 2.04
N TYR A 143 -7.15 39.40 0.87
CA TYR A 143 -7.39 40.60 0.06
C TYR A 143 -8.86 40.68 -0.38
N LEU A 144 -9.45 39.58 -0.85
CA LEU A 144 -10.88 39.48 -1.17
C LEU A 144 -11.76 39.84 0.04
N LEU A 145 -11.54 39.19 1.20
CA LEU A 145 -12.35 39.42 2.40
C LEU A 145 -12.32 40.88 2.85
N LYS A 146 -11.15 41.51 2.77
CA LYS A 146 -10.92 42.90 3.19
C LYS A 146 -11.53 43.90 2.22
N GLU A 147 -11.22 43.82 0.93
CA GLU A 147 -11.67 44.80 -0.07
C GLU A 147 -13.17 44.69 -0.36
N ALA A 148 -13.74 43.48 -0.29
CA ALA A 148 -15.19 43.29 -0.38
C ALA A 148 -15.94 43.67 0.91
N GLY A 149 -15.22 43.89 2.02
CA GLY A 149 -15.81 44.29 3.30
C GLY A 149 -16.65 43.22 4.00
N ILE A 150 -16.49 41.94 3.63
CA ILE A 150 -17.35 40.83 4.07
C ILE A 150 -16.87 40.14 5.35
N GLU A 151 -15.64 40.38 5.80
CA GLU A 151 -15.08 39.69 6.97
C GLU A 151 -15.92 39.87 8.25
N ALA A 152 -16.36 41.11 8.51
CA ALA A 152 -17.17 41.42 9.70
C ALA A 152 -18.54 40.71 9.68
N GLU A 153 -19.13 40.57 8.49
CA GLU A 153 -20.41 39.89 8.30
C GLU A 153 -20.26 38.39 8.57
N ILE A 154 -19.21 37.75 8.03
CA ILE A 154 -18.92 36.33 8.28
C ILE A 154 -18.67 36.09 9.79
N ARG A 155 -17.92 36.97 10.47
CA ARG A 155 -17.70 36.88 11.92
C ARG A 155 -19.01 36.97 12.71
N GLN A 156 -19.94 37.80 12.27
CA GLN A 156 -21.25 37.92 12.91
C GLN A 156 -22.09 36.66 12.71
N VAL A 157 -22.13 36.10 11.49
CA VAL A 157 -22.85 34.85 11.18
C VAL A 157 -22.35 33.69 12.03
N LEU A 158 -21.04 33.62 12.30
CA LEU A 158 -20.42 32.54 13.07
C LEU A 158 -20.37 32.80 14.59
N SER A 159 -20.88 33.93 15.08
CA SER A 159 -20.75 34.31 16.49
C SER A 159 -21.48 33.39 17.47
N ASP A 160 -22.56 32.75 17.02
CA ASP A 160 -23.36 31.76 17.74
C ASP A 160 -23.33 30.38 17.06
N LEU A 161 -22.24 30.08 16.36
CA LEU A 161 -22.02 28.77 15.73
C LEU A 161 -21.95 27.66 16.79
N ASP A 162 -22.85 26.69 16.65
CA ASP A 162 -22.76 25.40 17.32
C ASP A 162 -22.50 24.31 16.28
N THR A 163 -21.45 23.51 16.48
CA THR A 163 -21.06 22.43 15.55
C THR A 163 -21.66 21.09 15.95
N GLU A 164 -22.19 20.98 17.17
CA GLU A 164 -22.91 19.79 17.63
C GLU A 164 -24.38 19.83 17.19
N ASP A 165 -24.89 21.02 16.83
CA ASP A 165 -26.19 21.22 16.19
C ASP A 165 -26.02 21.27 14.67
N MET A 166 -26.35 20.17 14.00
CA MET A 166 -26.22 20.04 12.55
C MET A 166 -27.09 21.05 11.77
N ALA A 167 -28.24 21.46 12.31
CA ALA A 167 -29.09 22.44 11.65
C ALA A 167 -28.48 23.85 11.75
N ASN A 168 -27.95 24.20 12.93
CA ASN A 168 -27.21 25.45 13.12
C ASN A 168 -25.98 25.50 12.19
N LEU A 169 -25.15 24.45 12.21
CA LEU A 169 -23.95 24.34 11.38
C LEU A 169 -24.28 24.52 9.89
N ALA A 170 -25.31 23.83 9.40
CA ALA A 170 -25.71 23.92 7.99
C ALA A 170 -26.20 25.31 7.61
N GLU A 171 -27.03 25.94 8.45
CA GLU A 171 -27.53 27.29 8.22
C GLU A 171 -26.39 28.33 8.22
N ARG A 172 -25.46 28.25 9.19
CA ARG A 172 -24.34 29.19 9.29
C ARG A 172 -23.33 28.99 8.18
N GLY A 173 -23.03 27.73 7.84
CA GLY A 173 -22.17 27.38 6.72
C GLY A 173 -22.70 27.95 5.41
N GLU A 174 -23.98 27.71 5.09
CA GLU A 174 -24.57 28.22 3.83
C GLU A 174 -24.57 29.76 3.78
N LYS A 175 -24.93 30.44 4.87
CA LYS A 175 -24.86 31.90 4.93
C LYS A 175 -23.45 32.44 4.67
N CYS A 176 -22.42 31.80 5.24
CA CYS A 176 -21.02 32.21 4.98
C CYS A 176 -20.64 32.00 3.51
N ARG A 177 -21.03 30.88 2.92
CA ARG A 177 -20.79 30.57 1.50
C ARG A 177 -21.49 31.59 0.60
N ASP A 178 -22.74 31.94 0.89
CA ASP A 178 -23.51 32.90 0.11
C ASP A 178 -22.95 34.32 0.18
N ILE A 179 -22.44 34.75 1.35
CA ILE A 179 -21.72 36.02 1.49
C ILE A 179 -20.53 36.06 0.54
N ILE A 180 -19.71 35.00 0.51
CA ILE A 180 -18.50 34.94 -0.33
C ILE A 180 -18.86 34.86 -1.82
N ARG A 181 -19.84 34.02 -2.20
CA ARG A 181 -20.27 33.86 -3.60
C ARG A 181 -20.80 35.16 -4.21
N ASN A 182 -21.52 35.95 -3.42
CA ASN A 182 -22.14 37.21 -3.86
C ASN A 182 -21.26 38.45 -3.62
N ALA A 183 -20.08 38.29 -3.01
CA ALA A 183 -19.17 39.38 -2.75
C ALA A 183 -18.67 40.04 -4.06
N PRO A 184 -18.53 41.38 -4.08
CA PRO A 184 -17.80 42.07 -5.13
C PRO A 184 -16.39 41.50 -5.23
N PHE A 185 -16.01 41.01 -6.42
CA PHE A 185 -14.67 40.47 -6.64
C PHE A 185 -13.74 41.64 -7.00
N PRO A 186 -12.65 41.91 -6.26
CA PRO A 186 -11.78 43.04 -6.53
C PRO A 186 -11.17 42.97 -7.94
N ASP A 187 -11.24 44.08 -8.69
CA ASP A 187 -10.72 44.14 -10.07
C ASP A 187 -9.23 43.77 -10.12
N THR A 188 -8.43 44.22 -9.15
CA THR A 188 -7.00 43.84 -9.04
C THR A 188 -6.78 42.33 -8.97
N LEU A 189 -7.62 41.60 -8.23
CA LEU A 189 -7.52 40.14 -8.14
C LEU A 189 -8.05 39.47 -9.40
N ARG A 190 -9.14 39.99 -9.97
CA ARG A 190 -9.69 39.51 -11.24
C ARG A 190 -8.65 39.61 -12.36
N ASP A 191 -8.05 40.77 -12.53
CA ASP A 191 -7.07 41.06 -13.58
C ASP A 191 -5.83 40.18 -13.41
N ALA A 192 -5.34 40.02 -12.18
CA ALA A 192 -4.20 39.13 -11.91
C ALA A 192 -4.47 37.66 -12.29
N ILE A 193 -5.68 37.15 -12.01
CA ILE A 193 -6.08 35.78 -12.40
C ILE A 193 -6.20 35.67 -13.92
N ILE A 194 -6.81 36.67 -14.59
CA ILE A 194 -6.97 36.69 -16.04
C ILE A 194 -5.61 36.75 -16.75
N GLU A 195 -4.70 37.61 -16.30
CA GLU A 195 -3.35 37.70 -16.85
C GLU A 195 -2.57 36.38 -16.70
N ALA A 196 -2.71 35.71 -15.55
CA ALA A 196 -2.09 34.40 -15.33
C ALA A 196 -2.68 33.33 -16.26
N TYR A 197 -4.00 33.31 -16.44
CA TYR A 197 -4.65 32.39 -17.37
C TYR A 197 -4.33 32.69 -18.84
N GLN A 198 -4.22 33.96 -19.25
CA GLN A 198 -3.74 34.34 -20.59
C GLN A 198 -2.32 33.83 -20.86
N LYS A 199 -1.45 33.82 -19.84
CA LYS A 199 -0.13 33.20 -19.95
C LYS A 199 -0.23 31.68 -20.14
N MET A 200 -1.18 31.01 -19.49
CA MET A 200 -1.47 29.59 -19.78
C MET A 200 -2.01 29.39 -21.21
N GLU A 201 -2.89 30.26 -21.70
CA GLU A 201 -3.39 30.19 -23.08
C GLU A 201 -2.27 30.36 -24.11
N ALA A 202 -1.26 31.20 -23.81
CA ALA A 202 -0.08 31.35 -24.65
C ALA A 202 0.80 30.08 -24.70
N GLU A 203 0.78 29.26 -23.65
CA GLU A 203 1.55 28.01 -23.54
C GLU A 203 0.78 26.79 -24.09
N TYR A 204 -0.50 26.69 -23.78
CA TYR A 204 -1.34 25.51 -24.02
C TYR A 204 -2.40 25.69 -25.11
N GLY A 205 -2.56 26.91 -25.66
CA GLY A 205 -3.54 27.25 -26.68
C GLY A 205 -4.73 28.05 -26.15
N GLU A 206 -5.43 28.73 -27.07
CA GLU A 206 -6.61 29.55 -26.76
C GLU A 206 -7.68 28.72 -26.03
N ASN A 207 -8.27 29.31 -24.98
CA ASN A 207 -9.32 28.72 -24.17
C ASN A 207 -8.93 27.37 -23.54
N CYS A 208 -7.68 27.22 -23.09
CA CYS A 208 -7.17 25.98 -22.51
C CYS A 208 -8.00 25.52 -21.28
N ASP A 209 -8.21 24.21 -21.16
CA ASP A 209 -8.90 23.56 -20.05
C ASP A 209 -8.04 23.51 -18.79
N VAL A 210 -8.60 23.97 -17.66
CA VAL A 210 -7.94 23.96 -16.35
C VAL A 210 -8.78 23.30 -15.26
N ALA A 211 -8.09 22.67 -14.31
CA ALA A 211 -8.64 22.28 -13.03
C ALA A 211 -8.51 23.47 -12.07
N VAL A 212 -9.60 23.80 -11.37
CA VAL A 212 -9.61 24.77 -10.28
C VAL A 212 -9.85 24.01 -8.99
N ARG A 213 -8.79 23.85 -8.18
CA ARG A 213 -8.81 23.06 -6.95
C ARG A 213 -8.52 23.92 -5.75
N SER A 214 -9.06 23.52 -4.63
CA SER A 214 -8.82 24.13 -3.33
C SER A 214 -7.55 23.54 -2.69
N SER A 215 -6.74 24.42 -2.08
CA SER A 215 -5.53 24.08 -1.34
C SER A 215 -5.47 24.87 -0.03
N ALA A 216 -5.84 24.25 1.08
CA ALA A 216 -5.83 24.94 2.38
C ALA A 216 -4.46 24.93 3.04
N THR A 217 -4.17 26.01 3.79
CA THR A 217 -2.93 26.18 4.58
C THR A 217 -2.76 25.18 5.72
N ALA A 218 -3.81 24.45 6.08
CA ALA A 218 -3.79 23.43 7.12
C ALA A 218 -4.07 22.01 6.58
N GLU A 219 -4.17 21.83 5.26
CA GLU A 219 -4.67 20.60 4.62
C GLU A 219 -3.79 19.35 4.85
N ASP A 220 -2.48 19.56 5.02
CA ASP A 220 -1.45 18.52 5.06
C ASP A 220 -0.72 18.46 6.42
N LEU A 221 -1.41 18.83 7.51
CA LEU A 221 -0.85 18.70 8.85
C LEU A 221 -0.73 17.20 9.25
N PRO A 222 0.35 16.76 9.93
CA PRO A 222 0.64 15.34 10.19
C PRO A 222 -0.45 14.54 10.92
N ASP A 223 -1.31 15.23 11.68
CA ASP A 223 -2.41 14.65 12.47
C ASP A 223 -3.80 14.93 11.84
N ALA A 224 -3.83 15.36 10.57
CA ALA A 224 -5.00 15.97 9.96
C ALA A 224 -5.08 15.69 8.45
N SER A 225 -5.77 14.61 8.07
CA SER A 225 -6.08 14.34 6.66
C SER A 225 -7.38 15.08 6.25
N PHE A 226 -7.27 16.14 5.46
CA PHE A 226 -8.43 16.88 4.91
C PHE A 226 -9.04 16.21 3.65
N ALA A 227 -8.82 14.91 3.46
CA ALA A 227 -9.15 14.22 2.21
C ALA A 227 -10.63 14.41 1.82
N GLY A 228 -10.87 14.95 0.62
CA GLY A 228 -12.20 15.17 0.05
C GLY A 228 -13.04 16.28 0.72
N GLN A 229 -12.45 17.20 1.50
CA GLN A 229 -13.21 18.24 2.24
C GLN A 229 -13.66 19.43 1.39
N GLN A 230 -12.99 19.65 0.27
CA GLN A 230 -13.02 20.91 -0.45
C GLN A 230 -13.30 20.68 -1.92
N GLU A 231 -13.89 21.68 -2.57
CA GLU A 231 -14.43 21.56 -3.92
C GLU A 231 -13.30 21.56 -4.96
N THR A 232 -13.41 20.65 -5.94
CA THR A 232 -12.60 20.56 -7.15
C THR A 232 -13.51 20.75 -8.35
N TYR A 233 -13.12 21.63 -9.26
CA TYR A 233 -13.82 21.88 -10.52
C TYR A 233 -12.91 21.52 -11.69
N LEU A 234 -13.41 20.68 -12.58
CA LEU A 234 -12.66 20.12 -13.70
C LEU A 234 -13.17 20.68 -15.03
N ASN A 235 -12.33 20.66 -16.07
CA ASN A 235 -12.70 21.09 -17.42
C ASN A 235 -13.23 22.54 -17.48
N ILE A 236 -12.58 23.47 -16.77
CA ILE A 236 -12.99 24.88 -16.74
C ILE A 236 -12.32 25.64 -17.87
N HIS A 237 -13.12 26.44 -18.58
CA HIS A 237 -12.72 27.21 -19.75
C HIS A 237 -13.23 28.65 -19.67
N GLY A 238 -12.40 29.59 -20.11
CA GLY A 238 -12.79 30.98 -20.31
C GLY A 238 -12.79 31.82 -19.04
N TYR A 239 -12.56 33.12 -19.23
CA TYR A 239 -12.26 34.05 -18.14
C TYR A 239 -13.33 34.11 -17.05
N ASP A 240 -14.62 34.21 -17.43
CA ASP A 240 -15.70 34.36 -16.45
C ASP A 240 -15.94 33.08 -15.62
N ASN A 241 -15.85 31.90 -16.26
CA ASN A 241 -16.00 30.63 -15.57
C ASN A 241 -14.86 30.39 -14.58
N ILE A 242 -13.63 30.77 -14.91
CA ILE A 242 -12.49 30.67 -13.98
C ILE A 242 -12.74 31.52 -12.74
N ILE A 243 -13.14 32.77 -12.91
CA ILE A 243 -13.45 33.66 -11.78
C ILE A 243 -14.62 33.11 -10.95
N GLN A 244 -15.66 32.59 -11.60
CA GLN A 244 -16.80 32.00 -10.90
C GLN A 244 -16.39 30.77 -10.08
N ASN A 245 -15.59 29.86 -10.64
CA ASN A 245 -15.13 28.67 -9.91
C ASN A 245 -14.11 29.03 -8.82
N CYS A 246 -13.29 30.08 -9.01
CA CYS A 246 -12.44 30.60 -7.93
C CYS A 246 -13.28 31.11 -6.74
N ARG A 247 -14.39 31.81 -7.01
CA ARG A 247 -15.35 32.23 -5.96
C ARG A 247 -15.96 31.03 -5.23
N LYS A 248 -16.37 30.00 -5.96
CA LYS A 248 -16.89 28.77 -5.36
C LYS A 248 -15.84 28.11 -4.46
N CYS A 249 -14.61 27.93 -4.96
CA CYS A 249 -13.50 27.42 -4.14
C CYS A 249 -13.28 28.25 -2.87
N PHE A 250 -13.22 29.59 -2.94
CA PHE A 250 -13.10 30.42 -1.74
C PHE A 250 -14.26 30.24 -0.75
N ALA A 251 -15.49 30.06 -1.25
CA ALA A 251 -16.63 29.74 -0.41
C ALA A 251 -16.51 28.36 0.25
N SER A 252 -15.87 27.39 -0.41
CA SER A 252 -15.71 26.02 0.09
C SER A 252 -14.96 25.92 1.42
N LEU A 253 -14.20 26.95 1.82
CA LEU A 253 -13.58 27.02 3.15
C LEU A 253 -14.64 26.95 4.26
N PHE A 254 -15.89 27.36 3.99
CA PHE A 254 -17.01 27.32 4.93
C PHE A 254 -18.03 26.23 4.60
N THR A 255 -17.62 25.11 3.99
CA THR A 255 -18.45 23.89 4.01
C THR A 255 -18.71 23.45 5.45
N ASN A 256 -19.83 22.76 5.67
CA ASN A 256 -20.22 22.29 7.00
C ASN A 256 -19.09 21.42 7.61
N ARG A 257 -18.51 20.56 6.77
CA ARG A 257 -17.35 19.72 7.12
C ARG A 257 -16.14 20.54 7.52
N ALA A 258 -15.71 21.50 6.71
CA ALA A 258 -14.53 22.31 7.00
C ALA A 258 -14.67 23.13 8.30
N ILE A 259 -15.88 23.64 8.58
CA ILE A 259 -16.19 24.37 9.82
C ILE A 259 -16.09 23.45 11.05
N SER A 260 -16.76 22.30 11.00
CA SER A 260 -16.77 21.32 12.09
C SER A 260 -15.35 20.81 12.38
N TYR A 261 -14.63 20.43 11.33
CA TYR A 261 -13.27 19.94 11.41
C TYR A 261 -12.31 20.91 12.11
N ARG A 262 -12.32 22.19 11.72
CA ARG A 262 -11.48 23.22 12.36
C ARG A 262 -11.77 23.33 13.85
N LYS A 263 -13.03 23.30 14.26
CA LYS A 263 -13.39 23.35 15.70
C LYS A 263 -12.92 22.11 16.45
N HIS A 264 -13.05 20.92 15.86
CA HIS A 264 -12.55 19.67 16.46
C HIS A 264 -11.04 19.68 16.67
N GLN A 265 -10.28 20.21 15.71
CA GLN A 265 -8.82 20.36 15.80
C GLN A 265 -8.38 21.56 16.66
N GLY A 266 -9.33 22.34 17.19
CA GLY A 266 -9.05 23.51 18.02
C GLY A 266 -8.58 24.75 17.25
N PHE A 267 -8.73 24.78 15.92
CA PHE A 267 -8.45 25.94 15.09
C PHE A 267 -9.64 26.93 15.08
N GLY A 268 -9.34 28.23 15.14
CA GLY A 268 -10.31 29.27 14.88
C GLY A 268 -10.75 29.29 13.41
N GLN A 269 -11.98 29.73 13.15
CA GLN A 269 -12.55 29.79 11.79
C GLN A 269 -11.85 30.81 10.87
N PHE A 270 -10.93 31.62 11.40
CA PHE A 270 -10.13 32.61 10.67
C PHE A 270 -8.62 32.35 10.78
N ASP A 271 -8.22 31.22 11.37
CA ASP A 271 -6.81 30.84 11.53
C ASP A 271 -6.29 30.04 10.32
N VAL A 272 -7.20 29.55 9.47
CA VAL A 272 -6.91 28.81 8.24
C VAL A 272 -7.35 29.64 7.06
N TYR A 273 -6.45 29.82 6.10
CA TYR A 273 -6.73 30.48 4.82
C TYR A 273 -6.72 29.48 3.68
N LEU A 274 -7.44 29.82 2.61
CA LEU A 274 -7.51 29.03 1.40
C LEU A 274 -6.64 29.63 0.30
N SER A 275 -5.88 28.77 -0.37
CA SER A 275 -5.30 29.03 -1.68
C SER A 275 -6.03 28.20 -2.75
N ILE A 276 -5.96 28.62 -3.99
CA ILE A 276 -6.58 27.90 -5.11
C ILE A 276 -5.49 27.49 -6.10
N THR A 277 -5.48 26.23 -6.48
CA THR A 277 -4.69 25.66 -7.57
C THR A 277 -5.43 25.88 -8.89
N VAL A 278 -4.80 26.52 -9.88
CA VAL A 278 -5.25 26.53 -11.27
C VAL A 278 -4.22 25.76 -12.09
N GLN A 279 -4.58 24.56 -12.53
CA GLN A 279 -3.64 23.63 -13.18
C GLN A 279 -4.15 23.20 -14.55
N LYS A 280 -3.27 23.06 -15.54
CA LYS A 280 -3.63 22.51 -16.85
C LYS A 280 -4.25 21.11 -16.69
N MET A 281 -5.40 20.90 -17.30
CA MET A 281 -6.04 19.57 -17.32
C MET A 281 -5.26 18.59 -18.19
N VAL A 282 -5.20 17.34 -17.74
CA VAL A 282 -4.71 16.18 -18.52
C VAL A 282 -5.93 15.49 -19.12
N ARG A 283 -5.87 15.08 -20.40
CA ARG A 283 -6.99 14.51 -21.17
C ARG A 283 -7.32 13.06 -20.82
N SER A 284 -7.30 12.72 -19.54
CA SER A 284 -7.65 11.39 -19.05
C SER A 284 -9.14 11.07 -19.20
N ASP A 285 -10.00 12.06 -19.49
CA ASP A 285 -11.39 11.86 -19.93
C ASP A 285 -11.49 10.87 -21.12
N SER A 286 -10.48 10.89 -21.99
CA SER A 286 -10.35 10.02 -23.17
C SER A 286 -9.40 8.83 -22.98
N ALA A 287 -8.85 8.66 -21.77
CA ALA A 287 -7.92 7.60 -21.41
C ALA A 287 -8.18 7.15 -19.96
N SER A 288 -7.16 7.16 -19.11
CA SER A 288 -7.21 6.61 -17.76
C SER A 288 -6.49 7.49 -16.75
N SER A 289 -6.83 7.29 -15.49
CA SER A 289 -6.24 7.97 -14.34
C SER A 289 -6.43 7.13 -13.09
N GLY A 290 -5.76 7.49 -12.01
CA GLY A 290 -5.92 6.80 -10.74
C GLY A 290 -5.01 7.31 -9.64
N VAL A 291 -4.82 6.45 -8.64
CA VAL A 291 -4.05 6.74 -7.43
C VAL A 291 -2.91 5.73 -7.32
N LEU A 292 -1.80 6.17 -6.77
CA LEU A 292 -0.61 5.38 -6.56
C LEU A 292 -0.09 5.64 -5.14
N PHE A 293 0.22 4.57 -4.43
CA PHE A 293 0.90 4.62 -3.14
C PHE A 293 2.31 4.05 -3.30
N SER A 294 3.30 4.73 -2.73
CA SER A 294 4.69 4.27 -2.77
C SER A 294 4.96 3.10 -1.81
N ILE A 295 3.98 2.71 -1.00
CA ILE A 295 3.98 1.57 -0.07
C ILE A 295 2.71 0.73 -0.27
N ASP A 296 2.68 -0.51 0.23
CA ASP A 296 1.43 -1.27 0.35
C ASP A 296 0.58 -0.70 1.49
N THR A 297 -0.62 -0.20 1.16
CA THR A 297 -1.52 0.45 2.13
C THR A 297 -2.21 -0.52 3.09
N GLU A 298 -2.18 -1.82 2.81
CA GLU A 298 -2.77 -2.84 3.68
C GLU A 298 -1.83 -3.16 4.84
N SER A 299 -0.61 -3.56 4.51
CA SER A 299 0.36 -4.10 5.46
C SER A 299 1.40 -3.07 5.91
N GLY A 300 1.51 -1.94 5.20
CA GLY A 300 2.59 -0.98 5.41
C GLY A 300 3.94 -1.45 4.85
N PHE A 301 3.96 -2.50 4.03
CA PHE A 301 5.19 -3.02 3.43
C PHE A 301 5.82 -1.98 2.52
N GLU A 302 6.98 -1.50 2.95
CA GLU A 302 7.63 -0.33 2.37
C GLU A 302 8.26 -0.63 1.01
N ASP A 303 8.49 -1.89 0.61
CA ASP A 303 9.19 -2.20 -0.64
C ASP A 303 8.26 -2.46 -1.84
N ALA A 304 6.95 -2.23 -1.70
CA ALA A 304 5.98 -2.37 -2.79
C ALA A 304 5.32 -1.03 -3.15
N CYS A 305 5.11 -0.77 -4.44
CA CYS A 305 4.17 0.26 -4.89
C CYS A 305 2.80 -0.39 -5.15
N PHE A 306 1.73 0.27 -4.70
CA PHE A 306 0.36 -0.11 -5.00
C PHE A 306 -0.26 0.93 -5.94
N ILE A 307 -0.72 0.52 -7.11
CA ILE A 307 -1.23 1.41 -8.16
C ILE A 307 -2.66 1.01 -8.48
N THR A 308 -3.56 1.98 -8.54
CA THR A 308 -4.93 1.80 -9.00
C THR A 308 -5.20 2.65 -10.23
N GLY A 309 -6.11 2.20 -11.09
CA GLY A 309 -6.53 2.98 -12.25
C GLY A 309 -7.93 2.63 -12.78
N ALA A 310 -8.62 3.65 -13.28
CA ALA A 310 -9.90 3.52 -13.99
C ALA A 310 -9.90 4.35 -15.28
N TRP A 311 -10.90 4.12 -16.13
CA TRP A 311 -11.12 4.96 -17.32
C TRP A 311 -11.69 6.33 -16.92
N GLY A 312 -11.34 7.38 -17.67
CA GLY A 312 -11.82 8.74 -17.44
C GLY A 312 -11.00 9.55 -16.45
N LEU A 313 -11.58 10.64 -15.96
CA LEU A 313 -11.00 11.54 -14.94
C LEU A 313 -10.90 10.88 -13.56
N GLY A 314 -9.85 11.23 -12.81
CA GLY A 314 -9.43 10.51 -11.59
C GLY A 314 -10.34 10.67 -10.40
N GLU A 315 -11.26 11.63 -10.45
CA GLU A 315 -12.19 11.95 -9.37
C GLU A 315 -12.99 10.72 -8.90
N ASN A 316 -13.44 9.87 -9.83
CA ASN A 316 -14.16 8.64 -9.48
C ASN A 316 -13.31 7.64 -8.67
N VAL A 317 -12.00 7.58 -8.92
CA VAL A 317 -11.08 6.68 -8.19
C VAL A 317 -10.80 7.24 -6.79
N VAL A 318 -10.54 8.55 -6.70
CA VAL A 318 -10.28 9.25 -5.43
C VAL A 318 -11.49 9.19 -4.51
N GLN A 319 -12.70 9.37 -5.05
CA GLN A 319 -13.96 9.27 -4.29
C GLN A 319 -14.40 7.83 -4.00
N GLY A 320 -13.79 6.83 -4.66
CA GLY A 320 -14.24 5.43 -4.55
C GLY A 320 -15.57 5.12 -5.24
N ALA A 321 -15.98 5.97 -6.20
CA ALA A 321 -17.20 5.76 -6.98
C ALA A 321 -17.08 4.61 -8.00
N VAL A 322 -15.85 4.14 -8.27
CA VAL A 322 -15.55 3.05 -9.18
C VAL A 322 -14.61 2.04 -8.52
N ASN A 323 -14.73 0.75 -8.89
CA ASN A 323 -13.77 -0.29 -8.53
C ASN A 323 -12.68 -0.33 -9.61
N PRO A 324 -11.46 0.18 -9.34
CA PRO A 324 -10.39 0.32 -10.33
C PRO A 324 -9.65 -0.99 -10.56
N ASP A 325 -8.85 -1.04 -11.62
CA ASP A 325 -7.77 -2.04 -11.73
C ASP A 325 -6.73 -1.79 -10.63
N GLU A 326 -6.05 -2.86 -10.21
CA GLU A 326 -5.04 -2.83 -9.15
C GLU A 326 -3.75 -3.49 -9.63
N TYR A 327 -2.61 -2.89 -9.29
CA TYR A 327 -1.28 -3.35 -9.68
C TYR A 327 -0.29 -3.23 -8.51
N TYR A 328 0.57 -4.23 -8.37
CA TYR A 328 1.65 -4.25 -7.38
C TYR A 328 3.01 -4.34 -8.05
N VAL A 329 3.95 -3.49 -7.64
CA VAL A 329 5.32 -3.47 -8.18
C VAL A 329 6.34 -3.51 -7.04
N TYR A 330 7.29 -4.45 -7.09
CA TYR A 330 8.36 -4.55 -6.08
C TYR A 330 9.51 -3.57 -6.40
N LYS A 331 9.71 -2.58 -5.54
CA LYS A 331 10.64 -1.45 -5.77
C LYS A 331 12.11 -1.86 -5.87
N PRO A 332 12.66 -2.76 -5.02
CA PRO A 332 14.08 -3.07 -5.07
C PRO A 332 14.54 -3.59 -6.44
N LYS A 333 13.79 -4.52 -7.04
CA LYS A 333 14.10 -5.04 -8.37
C LYS A 333 13.78 -4.06 -9.50
N LEU A 334 12.80 -3.19 -9.31
CA LEU A 334 12.55 -2.10 -10.25
C LEU A 334 13.74 -1.14 -10.34
N LYS A 335 14.35 -0.79 -9.20
CA LYS A 335 15.56 0.05 -9.10
C LYS A 335 16.77 -0.61 -9.78
N GLU A 336 16.81 -1.95 -9.85
CA GLU A 336 17.81 -2.73 -10.60
C GLU A 336 17.52 -2.83 -12.12
N GLY A 337 16.41 -2.24 -12.61
CA GLY A 337 16.02 -2.26 -14.02
C GLY A 337 15.26 -3.52 -14.45
N LYS A 338 14.77 -4.32 -13.50
CA LYS A 338 13.90 -5.48 -13.76
C LYS A 338 12.44 -5.05 -13.93
N ARG A 339 11.56 -6.01 -14.23
CA ARG A 339 10.12 -5.80 -14.46
C ARG A 339 9.23 -6.48 -13.40
N PRO A 340 9.34 -6.11 -12.11
CA PRO A 340 8.72 -6.87 -11.03
C PRO A 340 7.28 -6.47 -10.75
N ILE A 341 6.39 -6.68 -11.73
CA ILE A 341 4.94 -6.58 -11.52
C ILE A 341 4.49 -7.87 -10.81
N VAL A 342 4.25 -7.79 -9.52
CA VAL A 342 3.96 -8.93 -8.64
C VAL A 342 2.47 -9.07 -8.33
N GLY A 343 1.61 -8.40 -9.09
CA GLY A 343 0.17 -8.56 -8.98
C GLY A 343 -0.57 -7.66 -9.96
N LYS A 344 -1.59 -8.21 -10.63
CA LYS A 344 -2.53 -7.46 -11.46
C LYS A 344 -3.95 -7.95 -11.24
N LYS A 345 -4.88 -7.05 -10.98
CA LYS A 345 -6.31 -7.36 -10.81
C LYS A 345 -7.14 -6.42 -11.66
N ILE A 346 -8.13 -6.99 -12.34
CA ILE A 346 -9.06 -6.22 -13.15
C ILE A 346 -10.20 -5.71 -12.25
N GLY A 347 -10.47 -4.42 -12.30
CA GLY A 347 -11.63 -3.80 -11.65
C GLY A 347 -12.87 -3.88 -12.53
N SER A 348 -14.05 -3.81 -11.93
CA SER A 348 -15.31 -3.78 -12.68
C SER A 348 -15.43 -2.52 -13.55
N LYS A 349 -14.78 -1.42 -13.13
CA LYS A 349 -14.69 -0.15 -13.87
C LYS A 349 -16.03 0.31 -14.43
N ALA A 350 -17.12 0.18 -13.67
CA ALA A 350 -18.48 0.27 -14.21
C ALA A 350 -18.82 1.64 -14.86
N ILE A 351 -18.24 2.72 -14.34
CA ILE A 351 -18.46 4.09 -14.81
C ILE A 351 -17.13 4.79 -15.06
N LYS A 352 -17.16 5.82 -15.91
CA LYS A 352 -16.06 6.75 -16.14
C LYS A 352 -16.56 8.18 -16.22
N MET A 353 -15.74 9.12 -15.75
CA MET A 353 -16.03 10.55 -15.84
C MET A 353 -15.37 11.14 -17.08
N ILE A 354 -16.15 11.83 -17.91
CA ILE A 354 -15.71 12.44 -19.16
C ILE A 354 -16.05 13.94 -19.19
N TYR A 355 -15.46 14.68 -20.13
CA TYR A 355 -15.84 16.06 -20.38
C TYR A 355 -17.27 16.15 -20.90
N ASP A 356 -18.01 17.16 -20.44
CA ASP A 356 -19.27 17.57 -21.03
C ASP A 356 -19.09 18.90 -21.74
N ASN A 357 -18.95 18.82 -23.06
CA ASN A 357 -18.78 20.01 -23.91
C ASN A 357 -20.13 20.56 -24.41
N ASP A 358 -21.26 20.07 -23.89
CA ASP A 358 -22.57 20.61 -24.20
C ASP A 358 -22.74 21.99 -23.52
N PRO A 359 -22.85 23.09 -24.28
CA PRO A 359 -23.00 24.42 -23.68
C PRO A 359 -24.33 24.63 -22.96
N SER A 360 -25.26 23.67 -23.04
CA SER A 360 -26.55 23.69 -22.33
C SER A 360 -26.51 23.04 -20.94
N THR A 361 -25.44 22.33 -20.58
CA THR A 361 -25.26 21.75 -19.25
C THR A 361 -24.55 22.71 -18.32
N GLU A 362 -24.99 22.79 -17.07
CA GLU A 362 -24.33 23.62 -16.06
C GLU A 362 -23.01 23.01 -15.58
N GLU A 363 -22.90 21.67 -15.65
CA GLU A 363 -21.71 20.93 -15.21
C GLU A 363 -20.79 20.60 -16.41
N PRO A 364 -19.47 20.85 -16.30
CA PRO A 364 -18.50 20.68 -17.38
C PRO A 364 -17.99 19.24 -17.53
N VAL A 365 -18.46 18.33 -16.68
CA VAL A 365 -18.11 16.90 -16.66
C VAL A 365 -19.34 16.05 -16.37
N LYS A 366 -19.35 14.81 -16.87
CA LYS A 366 -20.41 13.84 -16.57
C LYS A 366 -19.89 12.42 -16.42
N ASN A 367 -20.60 11.63 -15.65
CA ASN A 367 -20.39 10.19 -15.56
C ASN A 367 -21.18 9.45 -16.63
N ILE A 368 -20.52 8.49 -17.29
CA ILE A 368 -21.15 7.57 -18.24
C ILE A 368 -20.74 6.13 -17.92
N ASP A 369 -21.55 5.17 -18.36
CA ASP A 369 -21.19 3.76 -18.27
C ASP A 369 -19.99 3.46 -19.18
N THR A 370 -19.07 2.65 -18.68
CA THR A 370 -18.02 2.06 -19.52
C THR A 370 -18.58 0.96 -20.41
N THR A 371 -17.98 0.82 -21.59
CA THR A 371 -18.27 -0.26 -22.53
C THR A 371 -17.78 -1.61 -22.00
N GLU A 372 -18.33 -2.71 -22.52
CA GLU A 372 -17.89 -4.06 -22.14
C GLU A 372 -16.39 -4.29 -22.44
N ALA A 373 -15.89 -3.77 -23.56
CA ALA A 373 -14.47 -3.85 -23.92
C ALA A 373 -13.57 -3.11 -22.91
N GLU A 374 -14.01 -1.96 -22.42
CA GLU A 374 -13.30 -1.19 -21.39
C GLU A 374 -13.29 -1.91 -20.04
N ARG A 375 -14.42 -2.51 -19.64
CA ARG A 375 -14.51 -3.27 -18.38
C ARG A 375 -13.58 -4.48 -18.39
N ASN A 376 -13.49 -5.14 -19.54
CA ASN A 376 -12.75 -6.39 -19.74
C ASN A 376 -11.26 -6.21 -20.10
N SER A 377 -10.73 -4.98 -20.05
CA SER A 377 -9.32 -4.68 -20.30
C SER A 377 -8.66 -3.96 -19.13
N TYR A 378 -7.32 -4.02 -19.08
CA TYR A 378 -6.51 -3.21 -18.18
C TYR A 378 -6.43 -1.76 -18.69
N VAL A 379 -6.54 -0.79 -17.80
CA VAL A 379 -6.53 0.65 -18.15
C VAL A 379 -5.16 1.19 -18.55
N ILE A 380 -4.09 0.47 -18.19
CA ILE A 380 -2.70 0.81 -18.48
C ILE A 380 -1.89 -0.45 -18.78
N SER A 381 -0.85 -0.28 -19.59
CA SER A 381 0.10 -1.31 -19.97
C SER A 381 1.16 -1.58 -18.90
N ASP A 382 1.87 -2.70 -19.01
CA ASP A 382 2.96 -3.06 -18.11
C ASP A 382 4.09 -2.01 -18.07
N ASP A 383 4.39 -1.35 -19.19
CA ASP A 383 5.42 -0.30 -19.23
C ASP A 383 4.97 0.97 -18.50
N GLU A 384 3.68 1.32 -18.60
CA GLU A 384 3.09 2.44 -17.87
C GLU A 384 3.03 2.16 -16.36
N ILE A 385 2.67 0.92 -15.96
CA ILE A 385 2.73 0.46 -14.56
C ILE A 385 4.15 0.65 -13.99
N LEU A 386 5.16 0.17 -14.71
CA LEU A 386 6.56 0.29 -14.28
C LEU A 386 7.05 1.75 -14.28
N GLN A 387 6.56 2.59 -15.20
CA GLN A 387 6.91 4.02 -15.23
C GLN A 387 6.33 4.78 -14.05
N LEU A 388 5.05 4.54 -13.71
CA LEU A 388 4.41 5.09 -12.52
C LEU A 388 5.14 4.65 -11.24
N ALA A 389 5.50 3.37 -11.12
CA ALA A 389 6.27 2.88 -9.98
C ALA A 389 7.68 3.51 -9.88
N LYS A 390 8.34 3.82 -11.01
CA LYS A 390 9.62 4.55 -11.02
C LYS A 390 9.43 5.97 -10.52
N TRP A 391 8.39 6.66 -10.95
CA TRP A 391 8.06 8.00 -10.43
C TRP A 391 7.73 7.97 -8.95
N ALA A 392 6.99 6.97 -8.49
CA ALA A 392 6.75 6.74 -7.06
C ALA A 392 8.04 6.67 -6.26
N CYS A 393 9.01 5.87 -6.72
CA CYS A 393 10.33 5.76 -6.09
C CYS A 393 11.07 7.11 -6.06
N ILE A 394 11.04 7.88 -7.15
CA ILE A 394 11.72 9.18 -7.25
C ILE A 394 11.08 10.19 -6.28
N ILE A 395 9.74 10.22 -6.20
CA ILE A 395 8.99 11.10 -5.32
C ILE A 395 9.24 10.71 -3.86
N GLU A 396 9.10 9.43 -3.52
CA GLU A 396 9.40 8.91 -2.18
C GLU A 396 10.84 9.19 -1.74
N ASP A 397 11.83 8.94 -2.60
CA ASP A 397 13.25 9.22 -2.30
C ASP A 397 13.49 10.73 -2.07
N HIS A 398 12.69 11.61 -2.66
CA HIS A 398 12.76 13.08 -2.46
C HIS A 398 12.15 13.51 -1.12
N TYR A 399 10.98 13.00 -0.77
CA TYR A 399 10.27 13.37 0.47
C TYR A 399 10.71 12.55 1.70
N GLY A 400 11.39 11.42 1.50
CA GLY A 400 11.93 10.55 2.55
C GLY A 400 10.87 9.81 3.37
N LYS A 401 9.68 9.61 2.81
CA LYS A 401 8.51 8.98 3.47
C LYS A 401 7.57 8.39 2.42
N GLY A 402 6.69 7.46 2.85
CA GLY A 402 5.64 6.93 1.98
C GLY A 402 4.74 8.04 1.42
N MET A 403 4.30 7.89 0.17
CA MET A 403 3.57 8.92 -0.57
C MET A 403 2.27 8.38 -1.17
N ASP A 404 1.23 9.21 -1.13
CA ASP A 404 -0.04 9.09 -1.85
C ASP A 404 -0.02 10.05 -3.06
N ILE A 405 -0.14 9.51 -4.26
CA ILE A 405 0.15 10.18 -5.53
C ILE A 405 -1.03 9.97 -6.48
N GLU A 406 -1.57 11.06 -7.03
CA GLU A 406 -2.59 10.99 -8.08
C GLU A 406 -1.92 11.12 -9.46
N TRP A 407 -2.35 10.29 -10.41
CA TRP A 407 -1.81 10.26 -11.77
C TRP A 407 -2.89 10.27 -12.84
N ALA A 408 -2.56 10.77 -14.02
CA ALA A 408 -3.45 10.83 -15.17
C ALA A 408 -2.68 10.57 -16.48
N LYS A 409 -3.32 9.91 -17.45
CA LYS A 409 -2.79 9.70 -18.79
C LYS A 409 -3.43 10.69 -19.77
N ASP A 410 -2.61 11.39 -20.56
CA ASP A 410 -3.07 12.42 -21.50
C ASP A 410 -3.60 11.81 -22.81
N GLY A 411 -4.83 11.31 -22.77
CA GLY A 411 -5.48 10.72 -23.94
C GLY A 411 -4.79 9.46 -24.49
N ASP A 412 -5.14 9.09 -25.72
CA ASP A 412 -4.67 7.85 -26.35
C ASP A 412 -3.36 8.02 -27.14
N GLY A 413 -2.87 9.26 -27.28
CA GLY A 413 -1.69 9.62 -28.05
C GLY A 413 -1.84 9.46 -29.57
N LYS A 414 -3.07 9.23 -30.06
CA LYS A 414 -3.39 9.08 -31.49
C LYS A 414 -4.42 10.09 -31.95
N GLU A 415 -5.56 10.14 -31.28
CA GLU A 415 -6.67 11.04 -31.56
C GLU A 415 -6.71 12.21 -30.57
N VAL A 416 -6.37 11.95 -29.30
CA VAL A 416 -6.43 12.94 -28.22
C VAL A 416 -5.18 12.85 -27.34
N GLY A 417 -4.66 14.02 -26.96
CA GLY A 417 -3.54 14.14 -26.04
C GLY A 417 -2.23 13.54 -26.56
N THR A 418 -1.22 13.47 -25.72
CA THR A 418 0.11 12.95 -26.08
C THR A 418 0.25 11.44 -25.85
N GLY A 419 -0.62 10.84 -25.05
CA GLY A 419 -0.50 9.48 -24.53
C GLY A 419 0.45 9.35 -23.34
N ASP A 420 1.04 10.47 -22.88
CA ASP A 420 1.99 10.47 -21.76
C ASP A 420 1.29 10.41 -20.41
N LEU A 421 2.02 9.92 -19.40
CA LEU A 421 1.57 9.93 -18.00
C LEU A 421 1.95 11.26 -17.33
N PHE A 422 1.18 11.66 -16.33
CA PHE A 422 1.42 12.85 -15.53
C PHE A 422 1.08 12.57 -14.07
N ILE A 423 1.85 13.14 -13.15
CA ILE A 423 1.52 13.24 -11.73
C ILE A 423 0.76 14.54 -11.51
N VAL A 424 -0.48 14.43 -11.03
CA VAL A 424 -1.40 15.58 -10.87
C VAL A 424 -1.49 16.04 -9.42
N GLN A 425 -1.05 15.23 -8.46
CA GLN A 425 -0.93 15.56 -7.05
C GLN A 425 -0.01 14.56 -6.33
N ALA A 426 0.66 14.98 -5.27
CA ALA A 426 1.34 14.07 -4.34
C ALA A 426 1.31 14.63 -2.92
N ARG A 427 1.16 13.76 -1.93
CA ARG A 427 1.20 14.09 -0.51
C ARG A 427 1.73 12.92 0.32
N PRO A 428 2.19 13.15 1.56
CA PRO A 428 2.58 12.07 2.45
C PRO A 428 1.46 11.05 2.70
N GLU A 429 1.80 9.77 2.76
CA GLU A 429 0.95 8.70 3.30
C GLU A 429 1.02 8.76 4.84
N THR A 430 -0.12 8.81 5.53
CA THR A 430 -0.19 9.09 6.97
C THR A 430 -0.60 7.90 7.83
N VAL A 431 -1.23 6.86 7.29
CA VAL A 431 -1.78 5.73 8.05
C VAL A 431 -0.66 4.92 8.69
N HIS A 432 0.32 4.48 7.91
CA HIS A 432 1.38 3.60 8.42
C HIS A 432 2.52 4.37 9.12
N SER A 433 2.58 5.68 8.90
CA SER A 433 3.55 6.56 9.57
C SER A 433 3.38 6.62 11.10
N GLN A 434 2.18 6.29 11.60
CA GLN A 434 1.82 6.36 13.02
C GLN A 434 1.77 4.99 13.72
N ALA A 435 1.87 3.87 12.98
CA ALA A 435 1.72 2.53 13.53
C ALA A 435 2.95 2.10 14.36
N ASN A 436 2.71 1.57 15.56
CA ASN A 436 3.78 1.03 16.40
C ASN A 436 4.20 -0.37 15.91
N LYS A 437 5.26 -0.43 15.09
CA LYS A 437 5.80 -1.67 14.48
C LYS A 437 6.26 -2.77 15.46
N SER A 438 6.23 -2.54 16.77
CA SER A 438 6.73 -3.48 17.79
C SER A 438 5.71 -4.54 18.24
N VAL A 439 4.42 -4.33 17.96
CA VAL A 439 3.33 -5.20 18.43
C VAL A 439 2.46 -5.64 17.26
N MET A 440 2.30 -6.95 17.08
CA MET A 440 1.42 -7.53 16.08
C MET A 440 0.14 -8.05 16.73
N GLU A 441 -1.01 -7.66 16.19
CA GLU A 441 -2.32 -8.19 16.57
C GLU A 441 -2.86 -9.09 15.46
N THR A 442 -3.12 -10.35 15.77
CA THR A 442 -3.75 -11.31 14.84
C THR A 442 -5.16 -11.57 15.31
N TYR A 443 -6.14 -11.24 14.45
CA TYR A 443 -7.55 -11.53 14.67
C TYR A 443 -7.89 -12.88 14.05
N LYS A 444 -8.49 -13.78 14.83
CA LYS A 444 -8.85 -15.11 14.35
C LYS A 444 -10.30 -15.43 14.67
N LEU A 445 -11.08 -15.67 13.63
CA LEU A 445 -12.46 -16.08 13.75
C LEU A 445 -12.52 -17.55 14.23
N LEU A 446 -13.25 -17.81 15.32
CA LEU A 446 -13.32 -19.13 15.96
C LEU A 446 -14.51 -19.96 15.48
N GLU A 447 -15.48 -19.34 14.83
CA GLU A 447 -16.69 -19.98 14.33
C GLU A 447 -17.09 -19.38 12.98
N LYS A 448 -17.69 -20.19 12.10
CA LYS A 448 -18.19 -19.72 10.80
C LYS A 448 -19.71 -19.57 10.85
N GLY A 449 -20.21 -18.45 10.33
CA GLY A 449 -21.64 -18.17 10.18
C GLY A 449 -22.10 -18.25 8.72
N THR A 450 -23.39 -17.98 8.49
CA THR A 450 -23.93 -17.78 7.13
C THR A 450 -23.33 -16.51 6.54
N VAL A 451 -22.75 -16.58 5.33
CA VAL A 451 -22.28 -15.38 4.62
C VAL A 451 -23.49 -14.62 4.09
N LEU A 452 -23.64 -13.36 4.49
CA LEU A 452 -24.67 -12.45 4.02
C LEU A 452 -24.20 -11.65 2.80
N SER A 453 -22.93 -11.28 2.77
CA SER A 453 -22.32 -10.52 1.67
C SER A 453 -20.80 -10.67 1.74
N GLU A 454 -20.12 -10.52 0.62
CA GLU A 454 -18.66 -10.57 0.49
C GLU A 454 -18.16 -9.35 -0.28
N GLY A 455 -16.98 -8.85 0.07
CA GLY A 455 -16.37 -7.69 -0.58
C GLY A 455 -14.86 -7.70 -0.44
N LEU A 456 -14.22 -6.56 -0.65
CA LEU A 456 -12.80 -6.35 -0.38
C LEU A 456 -12.58 -6.13 1.12
N ALA A 457 -11.69 -6.91 1.71
CA ALA A 457 -11.20 -6.69 3.06
C ALA A 457 -10.33 -5.42 3.11
N VAL A 458 -10.59 -4.58 4.12
CA VAL A 458 -9.72 -3.46 4.49
C VAL A 458 -9.05 -3.79 5.83
N GLY A 459 -7.74 -3.95 5.81
CA GLY A 459 -6.97 -4.40 6.98
C GLY A 459 -7.26 -5.85 7.36
N THR A 460 -6.92 -6.25 8.60
CA THR A 460 -6.97 -7.65 9.05
C THR A 460 -7.87 -7.88 10.27
N LYS A 461 -8.63 -6.86 10.68
CA LYS A 461 -9.42 -6.91 11.93
C LYS A 461 -10.80 -7.55 11.72
N ILE A 462 -11.42 -7.94 12.83
CA ILE A 462 -12.81 -8.42 12.88
C ILE A 462 -13.61 -7.47 13.76
N GLY A 463 -14.79 -7.06 13.28
CA GLY A 463 -15.75 -6.22 14.01
C GLY A 463 -17.13 -6.84 14.00
N GLN A 464 -17.93 -6.51 15.01
CA GLN A 464 -19.28 -7.07 15.14
C GLN A 464 -20.21 -6.08 15.83
N GLY A 465 -21.51 -6.21 15.56
CA GLY A 465 -22.54 -5.35 16.16
C GLY A 465 -23.89 -5.52 15.48
N VAL A 466 -24.84 -4.69 15.88
CA VAL A 466 -26.15 -4.60 15.23
C VAL A 466 -25.98 -3.77 13.95
N ALA A 467 -26.38 -4.32 12.80
CA ALA A 467 -26.39 -3.65 11.51
C ALA A 467 -27.34 -2.45 11.53
N HIS A 468 -26.87 -1.33 10.99
CA HIS A 468 -27.69 -0.16 10.73
C HIS A 468 -27.51 0.23 9.26
N CYS A 469 -28.48 -0.15 8.44
CA CYS A 469 -28.51 0.21 7.04
C CYS A 469 -28.99 1.67 6.92
N ILE A 470 -28.10 2.53 6.43
CA ILE A 470 -28.39 3.95 6.24
C ILE A 470 -28.10 4.28 4.77
N GLU A 471 -29.13 4.68 4.02
CA GLU A 471 -28.98 5.02 2.60
C GLU A 471 -28.51 6.46 2.38
N ASN A 472 -28.79 7.35 3.33
CA ASN A 472 -28.56 8.78 3.18
C ASN A 472 -27.97 9.41 4.44
N VAL A 473 -27.03 10.33 4.23
CA VAL A 473 -26.38 11.14 5.29
C VAL A 473 -27.39 11.83 6.23
N LYS A 474 -28.60 12.16 5.75
CA LYS A 474 -29.64 12.78 6.58
C LYS A 474 -30.04 11.94 7.80
N ASP A 475 -29.88 10.64 7.72
CA ASP A 475 -30.31 9.70 8.76
C ASP A 475 -29.16 9.28 9.70
N ILE A 476 -27.95 9.82 9.55
CA ILE A 476 -26.80 9.48 10.42
C ILE A 476 -27.06 9.71 11.91
N GLY A 477 -27.98 10.63 12.25
CA GLY A 477 -28.37 10.92 13.63
C GLY A 477 -29.06 9.76 14.36
N THR A 478 -29.48 8.70 13.64
CA THR A 478 -30.07 7.50 14.25
C THR A 478 -29.03 6.46 14.66
N PHE A 479 -27.78 6.59 14.18
CA PHE A 479 -26.72 5.62 14.39
C PHE A 479 -26.22 5.62 15.85
N LYS A 480 -25.97 4.44 16.40
CA LYS A 480 -25.50 4.27 17.78
C LYS A 480 -24.10 3.70 17.84
N LYS A 481 -23.38 4.05 18.90
CA LYS A 481 -22.03 3.54 19.16
C LYS A 481 -22.03 2.01 19.24
N GLY A 482 -21.12 1.39 18.49
CA GLY A 482 -20.92 -0.06 18.41
C GLY A 482 -21.78 -0.76 17.36
N GLU A 483 -22.66 -0.05 16.65
CA GLU A 483 -23.40 -0.61 15.51
C GLU A 483 -22.47 -0.81 14.30
N VAL A 484 -22.87 -1.69 13.38
CA VAL A 484 -22.19 -1.90 12.10
C VAL A 484 -22.87 -1.03 11.05
N LEU A 485 -22.13 -0.09 10.47
CA LEU A 485 -22.64 0.78 9.41
C LEU A 485 -22.72 -0.02 8.11
N VAL A 486 -23.91 -0.09 7.50
CA VAL A 486 -24.12 -0.68 6.17
C VAL A 486 -24.68 0.40 5.24
N THR A 487 -24.01 0.67 4.13
CA THR A 487 -24.44 1.72 3.18
C THR A 487 -23.93 1.46 1.75
N ASP A 488 -24.42 2.19 0.74
CA ASP A 488 -23.94 2.04 -0.63
C ASP A 488 -22.48 2.55 -0.77
N MET A 489 -22.20 3.72 -0.20
CA MET A 489 -20.90 4.36 -0.17
C MET A 489 -20.82 5.30 1.02
N THR A 490 -19.62 5.51 1.57
CA THR A 490 -19.41 6.61 2.53
C THR A 490 -18.74 7.77 1.82
N ASP A 491 -19.23 8.95 2.14
CA ASP A 491 -18.53 10.19 1.94
C ASP A 491 -18.11 10.73 3.31
N PRO A 492 -17.46 11.88 3.35
CA PRO A 492 -16.93 12.36 4.61
C PRO A 492 -17.91 12.96 5.62
N ASP A 493 -19.17 13.20 5.23
CA ASP A 493 -20.21 13.55 6.19
C ASP A 493 -20.56 12.37 7.13
N TRP A 494 -20.11 11.15 6.78
CA TRP A 494 -20.28 9.94 7.59
C TRP A 494 -19.24 9.80 8.71
N GLU A 495 -18.15 10.58 8.69
CA GLU A 495 -17.04 10.47 9.66
C GLU A 495 -17.48 10.45 11.14
N PRO A 496 -18.43 11.29 11.61
CA PRO A 496 -18.82 11.30 13.02
C PRO A 496 -19.34 9.95 13.50
N ILE A 497 -20.09 9.24 12.64
CA ILE A 497 -20.66 7.94 12.98
C ILE A 497 -19.69 6.79 12.71
N MET A 498 -18.82 6.92 11.69
CA MET A 498 -17.75 5.94 11.42
C MET A 498 -16.87 5.78 12.66
N LYS A 499 -16.45 6.86 13.32
CA LYS A 499 -15.61 6.84 14.54
C LYS A 499 -16.18 6.02 15.70
N ILE A 500 -17.49 5.83 15.72
CA ILE A 500 -18.18 5.09 16.79
C ILE A 500 -18.72 3.73 16.32
N ALA A 501 -18.49 3.35 15.05
CA ALA A 501 -18.94 2.09 14.48
C ALA A 501 -18.12 0.90 15.00
N GLY A 502 -18.77 -0.26 15.14
CA GLY A 502 -18.12 -1.54 15.43
C GLY A 502 -17.49 -2.18 14.18
N ALA A 503 -18.04 -1.88 13.00
CA ALA A 503 -17.48 -2.18 11.68
C ALA A 503 -18.18 -1.33 10.60
N ILE A 504 -17.62 -1.28 9.39
CA ILE A 504 -18.18 -0.57 8.24
C ILE A 504 -18.29 -1.52 7.04
N VAL A 505 -19.45 -1.55 6.39
CA VAL A 505 -19.74 -2.35 5.21
C VAL A 505 -20.27 -1.45 4.09
N THR A 506 -19.66 -1.47 2.91
CA THR A 506 -20.14 -0.68 1.75
C THR A 506 -20.30 -1.50 0.46
N ASN A 507 -21.33 -1.20 -0.33
CA ASN A 507 -21.52 -1.82 -1.65
C ASN A 507 -20.44 -1.40 -2.66
N ARG A 508 -20.02 -0.14 -2.63
CA ARG A 508 -19.06 0.44 -3.57
C ARG A 508 -17.77 0.84 -2.87
N GLY A 509 -16.69 0.91 -3.64
CA GLY A 509 -15.39 1.39 -3.21
C GLY A 509 -14.29 0.34 -3.36
N GLY A 510 -13.14 0.77 -3.89
CA GLY A 510 -11.89 0.02 -3.86
C GLY A 510 -11.04 0.35 -2.64
N ARG A 511 -9.86 -0.26 -2.53
CA ARG A 511 -8.92 -0.10 -1.39
C ARG A 511 -8.51 1.34 -1.07
N THR A 512 -8.79 2.28 -1.98
CA THR A 512 -8.45 3.70 -1.89
C THR A 512 -9.66 4.57 -1.61
N CYS A 513 -10.86 4.00 -1.42
CA CYS A 513 -12.07 4.76 -1.17
C CYS A 513 -12.06 5.40 0.22
N HIS A 514 -12.96 6.36 0.42
CA HIS A 514 -13.11 7.07 1.68
C HIS A 514 -13.31 6.12 2.89
N ALA A 515 -14.19 5.12 2.76
CA ALA A 515 -14.40 4.11 3.80
C ALA A 515 -13.08 3.41 4.18
N ALA A 516 -12.32 2.97 3.18
CA ALA A 516 -11.07 2.24 3.38
C ALA A 516 -10.02 3.09 4.12
N ILE A 517 -9.85 4.34 3.70
CA ILE A 517 -8.85 5.27 4.27
C ILE A 517 -9.16 5.53 5.75
N ILE A 518 -10.41 5.95 6.05
CA ILE A 518 -10.82 6.27 7.42
C ILE A 518 -10.81 5.03 8.32
N SER A 519 -11.23 3.87 7.80
CA SER A 519 -11.18 2.61 8.54
C SER A 519 -9.75 2.23 8.93
N ARG A 520 -8.76 2.45 8.07
CA ARG A 520 -7.36 2.20 8.41
C ARG A 520 -6.84 3.20 9.44
N GLU A 521 -7.11 4.49 9.24
CA GLU A 521 -6.68 5.57 10.16
C GLU A 521 -7.22 5.38 11.58
N LEU A 522 -8.49 5.00 11.70
CA LEU A 522 -9.17 4.80 12.99
C LEU A 522 -9.07 3.36 13.50
N GLY A 523 -8.48 2.44 12.71
CA GLY A 523 -8.36 1.03 13.05
C GLY A 523 -9.69 0.28 13.19
N ILE A 524 -10.71 0.65 12.39
CA ILE A 524 -12.06 0.09 12.39
C ILE A 524 -12.16 -1.02 11.32
N PRO A 525 -12.68 -2.22 11.64
CA PRO A 525 -12.90 -3.30 10.68
C PRO A 525 -13.81 -2.87 9.53
N CYS A 526 -13.43 -3.18 8.29
CA CYS A 526 -14.18 -2.74 7.12
C CYS A 526 -14.14 -3.72 5.94
N VAL A 527 -15.31 -3.88 5.31
CA VAL A 527 -15.54 -4.68 4.10
C VAL A 527 -16.21 -3.78 3.06
N ILE A 528 -15.57 -3.54 1.92
CA ILE A 528 -16.05 -2.58 0.91
C ILE A 528 -16.28 -3.25 -0.44
N GLY A 529 -16.97 -2.57 -1.35
CA GLY A 529 -17.13 -3.08 -2.71
C GLY A 529 -17.94 -4.37 -2.78
N THR A 530 -18.87 -4.58 -1.85
CA THR A 530 -19.64 -5.83 -1.78
C THR A 530 -20.66 -6.00 -2.91
N GLY A 531 -21.07 -4.88 -3.51
CA GLY A 531 -22.10 -4.83 -4.55
C GLY A 531 -23.53 -5.04 -4.05
N ASP A 532 -23.77 -5.80 -2.98
CA ASP A 532 -25.10 -6.29 -2.57
C ASP A 532 -25.39 -6.24 -1.05
N ALA A 533 -24.50 -5.64 -0.23
CA ALA A 533 -24.67 -5.64 1.22
C ALA A 533 -25.96 -4.94 1.68
N THR A 534 -26.35 -3.84 1.03
CA THR A 534 -27.62 -3.16 1.35
C THR A 534 -28.87 -3.96 0.99
N ASP A 535 -28.74 -4.91 0.06
CA ASP A 535 -29.86 -5.76 -0.38
C ASP A 535 -30.00 -6.99 0.52
N ASN A 536 -28.88 -7.52 1.01
CA ASN A 536 -28.83 -8.75 1.80
C ASN A 536 -28.91 -8.53 3.33
N ILE A 537 -28.61 -7.32 3.82
CA ILE A 537 -28.55 -7.01 5.26
C ILE A 537 -29.65 -6.03 5.64
N THR A 538 -30.30 -6.28 6.79
CA THR A 538 -31.37 -5.41 7.29
C THR A 538 -31.01 -4.71 8.61
N THR A 539 -31.46 -3.47 8.79
CA THR A 539 -31.28 -2.73 10.05
C THR A 539 -31.86 -3.51 11.23
N GLY A 540 -31.06 -3.67 12.29
CA GLY A 540 -31.41 -4.44 13.49
C GLY A 540 -30.87 -5.87 13.50
N GLN A 541 -30.28 -6.35 12.41
CA GLN A 541 -29.68 -7.68 12.32
C GLN A 541 -28.30 -7.71 13.01
N GLU A 542 -28.01 -8.75 13.79
CA GLU A 542 -26.66 -8.95 14.33
C GLU A 542 -25.73 -9.48 13.24
N ILE A 543 -24.59 -8.83 13.03
CA ILE A 543 -23.62 -9.22 12.00
C ILE A 543 -22.17 -9.12 12.49
N THR A 544 -21.30 -9.90 11.86
CA THR A 544 -19.85 -9.87 12.05
C THR A 544 -19.17 -9.58 10.71
N ALA A 545 -18.38 -8.53 10.63
CA ALA A 545 -17.55 -8.19 9.48
C ALA A 545 -16.10 -8.65 9.74
N SER A 546 -15.62 -9.59 8.92
CA SER A 546 -14.29 -10.20 9.02
C SER A 546 -13.42 -9.75 7.86
N SER A 547 -12.31 -9.08 8.17
CA SER A 547 -11.24 -8.74 7.21
C SER A 547 -9.99 -9.61 7.42
N ALA A 548 -10.04 -10.61 8.32
CA ALA A 548 -8.90 -11.44 8.70
C ALA A 548 -8.59 -12.59 7.73
N GLU A 549 -9.48 -12.85 6.77
CA GLU A 549 -9.48 -14.07 5.97
C GLU A 549 -8.79 -13.95 4.59
N GLY A 550 -8.23 -12.79 4.25
CA GLY A 550 -7.49 -12.57 2.99
C GLY A 550 -7.82 -11.23 2.34
N GLU A 551 -7.82 -11.16 1.00
CA GLU A 551 -8.31 -9.98 0.26
C GLU A 551 -9.84 -9.86 0.24
N THR A 552 -10.55 -10.98 0.45
CA THR A 552 -12.00 -11.00 0.54
C THR A 552 -12.41 -10.79 1.99
N GLY A 553 -13.19 -9.75 2.23
CA GLY A 553 -13.87 -9.50 3.49
C GLY A 553 -15.24 -10.17 3.48
N TYR A 554 -15.61 -10.79 4.60
CA TYR A 554 -16.88 -11.49 4.74
C TYR A 554 -17.77 -10.79 5.76
N VAL A 555 -19.05 -10.69 5.44
CA VAL A 555 -20.08 -10.26 6.39
C VAL A 555 -20.93 -11.46 6.75
N TYR A 556 -20.82 -11.91 7.99
CA TYR A 556 -21.53 -13.07 8.52
C TYR A 556 -22.76 -12.68 9.32
N GLU A 557 -23.75 -13.56 9.29
CA GLU A 557 -24.89 -13.52 10.20
C GLU A 557 -24.47 -13.88 11.63
N GLY A 558 -24.92 -13.05 12.59
CA GLY A 558 -24.68 -13.23 14.03
C GLY A 558 -23.41 -12.56 14.55
N LEU A 559 -23.30 -12.52 15.88
CA LEU A 559 -22.11 -12.07 16.61
C LEU A 559 -21.17 -13.27 16.82
N LEU A 560 -20.23 -13.45 15.89
CA LEU A 560 -19.33 -14.59 15.88
C LEU A 560 -18.15 -14.38 16.82
N LYS A 561 -17.77 -15.42 17.54
CA LYS A 561 -16.60 -15.42 18.42
C LYS A 561 -15.32 -15.31 17.61
N TYR A 562 -14.45 -14.41 18.05
CA TYR A 562 -13.08 -14.29 17.57
C TYR A 562 -12.12 -14.06 18.74
N GLU A 563 -10.85 -14.36 18.52
CA GLU A 563 -9.75 -14.06 19.44
C GLU A 563 -8.79 -13.03 18.83
N ILE A 564 -8.14 -12.25 19.70
CA ILE A 564 -7.07 -11.33 19.33
C ILE A 564 -5.81 -11.82 20.03
N GLU A 565 -4.83 -12.29 19.25
CA GLU A 565 -3.51 -12.63 19.78
C GLU A 565 -2.57 -11.44 19.60
N THR A 566 -2.00 -10.93 20.69
CA THR A 566 -1.02 -9.85 20.68
C THR A 566 0.38 -10.40 20.91
N THR A 567 1.30 -10.13 19.99
CA THR A 567 2.69 -10.62 20.05
C THR A 567 3.69 -9.46 19.97
N ASP A 568 4.61 -9.39 20.94
CA ASP A 568 5.75 -8.46 20.92
C ASP A 568 6.88 -9.04 20.05
N LEU A 569 7.21 -8.33 18.96
CA LEU A 569 8.22 -8.75 17.99
C LEU A 569 9.62 -8.15 18.27
N ALA A 570 9.74 -7.21 19.21
CA ALA A 570 10.94 -6.39 19.36
C ALA A 570 12.18 -7.14 19.88
N ASN A 571 11.99 -8.27 20.58
CA ASN A 571 13.07 -9.01 21.25
C ASN A 571 13.11 -10.50 20.88
N MET A 572 12.94 -10.82 19.60
CA MET A 572 13.03 -12.22 19.15
C MET A 572 14.48 -12.72 19.10
N PRO A 573 14.82 -13.85 19.76
CA PRO A 573 16.18 -14.36 19.76
C PRO A 573 16.57 -14.95 18.40
N ALA A 574 17.87 -14.93 18.10
CA ALA A 574 18.43 -15.66 16.97
C ALA A 574 18.52 -17.16 17.26
N THR A 575 18.35 -17.96 16.22
CA THR A 575 18.48 -19.43 16.23
C THR A 575 19.44 -19.85 15.12
N LYS A 576 20.16 -20.95 15.32
CA LYS A 576 20.98 -21.56 14.26
C LYS A 576 20.10 -22.31 13.26
N THR A 577 19.11 -23.03 13.77
CA THR A 577 18.07 -23.68 12.99
C THR A 577 17.14 -22.60 12.45
N LYS A 578 17.01 -22.54 11.13
CA LYS A 578 16.21 -21.50 10.47
C LYS A 578 14.72 -21.74 10.67
N ILE A 579 14.00 -20.71 11.06
CA ILE A 579 12.54 -20.72 11.19
C ILE A 579 11.96 -20.06 9.95
N MET A 580 11.46 -20.88 9.04
CA MET A 580 10.87 -20.46 7.77
C MET A 580 9.34 -20.52 7.83
N MET A 581 8.68 -19.91 6.85
CA MET A 581 7.22 -19.84 6.77
C MET A 581 6.65 -20.84 5.75
N ASN A 582 5.46 -21.35 6.06
CA ASN A 582 4.58 -22.05 5.12
C ASN A 582 3.56 -21.06 4.59
N LEU A 583 3.61 -20.81 3.28
CA LEU A 583 2.75 -19.84 2.61
C LEU A 583 2.00 -20.49 1.46
N ALA A 584 0.74 -20.08 1.29
CA ALA A 584 -0.08 -20.47 0.15
C ALA A 584 -0.80 -19.26 -0.47
N ILE A 585 -1.01 -18.19 0.29
CA ILE A 585 -1.84 -17.05 -0.11
C ILE A 585 -0.91 -15.87 -0.42
N PRO A 586 -0.68 -15.52 -1.71
CA PRO A 586 0.20 -14.41 -2.09
C PRO A 586 -0.16 -13.07 -1.43
N GLU A 587 -1.45 -12.87 -1.16
CA GLU A 587 -2.01 -11.64 -0.62
C GLU A 587 -1.54 -11.37 0.81
N LYS A 588 -1.24 -12.43 1.57
CA LYS A 588 -0.74 -12.31 2.94
C LYS A 588 0.78 -12.13 3.01
N ALA A 589 1.49 -12.27 1.89
CA ALA A 589 2.96 -12.29 1.88
C ALA A 589 3.57 -11.04 2.52
N PHE A 590 3.05 -9.84 2.20
CA PHE A 590 3.58 -8.59 2.71
C PHE A 590 3.33 -8.40 4.21
N THR A 591 2.21 -8.88 4.73
CA THR A 591 1.92 -8.87 6.17
C THR A 591 2.74 -9.92 6.92
N GLU A 592 2.76 -11.16 6.43
CA GLU A 592 3.42 -12.28 7.10
C GLU A 592 4.95 -12.17 7.04
N SER A 593 5.51 -11.50 6.03
CA SER A 593 6.94 -11.22 5.96
C SER A 593 7.47 -10.36 7.10
N GLN A 594 6.59 -9.59 7.76
CA GLN A 594 6.94 -8.74 8.90
C GLN A 594 7.11 -9.53 10.20
N ILE A 595 6.64 -10.79 10.24
CA ILE A 595 6.91 -11.72 11.33
C ILE A 595 8.38 -12.15 11.24
N PRO A 596 9.17 -12.13 12.32
CA PRO A 596 10.56 -12.58 12.29
C PRO A 596 10.70 -14.00 11.74
N ASN A 597 11.32 -14.10 10.57
CA ASN A 597 11.44 -15.34 9.80
C ASN A 597 12.79 -15.40 9.05
N ASP A 598 13.13 -16.59 8.57
CA ASP A 598 14.34 -16.88 7.80
C ASP A 598 14.03 -17.27 6.34
N GLY A 599 12.87 -16.83 5.81
CA GLY A 599 12.36 -17.13 4.47
C GLY A 599 11.11 -18.01 4.44
N VAL A 600 10.82 -18.59 3.29
CA VAL A 600 9.67 -19.48 3.07
C VAL A 600 10.17 -20.88 2.71
N GLY A 601 9.91 -21.87 3.57
CA GLY A 601 10.38 -23.24 3.36
C GLY A 601 9.39 -24.09 2.55
N LEU A 602 8.16 -23.59 2.38
CA LEU A 602 7.14 -24.15 1.50
C LEU A 602 6.19 -23.04 1.04
N ALA A 603 6.34 -22.60 -0.20
CA ALA A 603 5.34 -21.84 -0.93
C ALA A 603 4.52 -22.81 -1.80
N ARG A 604 3.19 -22.81 -1.63
CA ARG A 604 2.25 -23.70 -2.33
C ARG A 604 1.58 -22.99 -3.49
N GLU A 605 1.71 -23.53 -4.70
CA GLU A 605 1.09 -22.97 -5.91
C GLU A 605 -0.40 -23.33 -6.05
N GLU A 606 -0.89 -24.34 -5.31
CA GLU A 606 -2.27 -24.84 -5.49
C GLU A 606 -3.33 -23.77 -5.24
N PHE A 607 -3.10 -22.85 -4.31
CA PHE A 607 -4.02 -21.73 -4.08
C PHE A 607 -4.01 -20.73 -5.25
N ILE A 608 -2.85 -20.48 -5.85
CA ILE A 608 -2.73 -19.65 -7.06
C ILE A 608 -3.56 -20.27 -8.19
N ILE A 609 -3.40 -21.58 -8.40
CA ILE A 609 -4.10 -22.30 -9.45
C ILE A 609 -5.61 -22.38 -9.19
N ASN A 610 -6.06 -22.64 -7.96
CA ASN A 610 -7.50 -22.72 -7.65
C ASN A 610 -8.18 -21.35 -7.64
N SER A 611 -7.63 -20.40 -6.89
CA SER A 611 -8.30 -19.14 -6.56
C SER A 611 -8.10 -18.07 -7.63
N HIS A 612 -6.89 -17.95 -8.18
CA HIS A 612 -6.56 -16.88 -9.13
C HIS A 612 -6.73 -17.31 -10.59
N ILE A 613 -6.49 -18.60 -10.88
CA ILE A 613 -6.64 -19.15 -12.23
C ILE A 613 -8.02 -19.81 -12.36
N GLY A 614 -8.27 -20.90 -11.63
CA GLY A 614 -9.53 -21.66 -11.63
C GLY A 614 -9.84 -22.38 -12.94
N LEU A 615 -8.86 -22.50 -13.84
CA LEU A 615 -8.98 -23.10 -15.16
C LEU A 615 -7.91 -24.19 -15.32
N HIS A 616 -8.28 -25.32 -15.92
CA HIS A 616 -7.31 -26.38 -16.16
C HIS A 616 -6.25 -25.93 -17.20
N PRO A 617 -4.94 -26.08 -16.94
CA PRO A 617 -3.88 -25.57 -17.83
C PRO A 617 -3.95 -26.16 -19.24
N LEU A 618 -4.31 -27.44 -19.40
CA LEU A 618 -4.51 -28.03 -20.73
C LEU A 618 -5.75 -27.47 -21.46
N ALA A 619 -6.75 -26.97 -20.73
CA ALA A 619 -7.89 -26.31 -21.37
C ALA A 619 -7.47 -24.95 -21.97
N LEU A 620 -6.58 -24.22 -21.29
CA LEU A 620 -5.97 -23.00 -21.81
C LEU A 620 -5.02 -23.28 -22.98
N TYR A 621 -4.22 -24.35 -22.87
CA TYR A 621 -3.29 -24.77 -23.92
C TYR A 621 -4.03 -25.20 -25.21
N ASN A 622 -5.12 -25.94 -25.08
CA ASN A 622 -5.93 -26.45 -26.20
C ASN A 622 -7.15 -25.55 -26.53
N TYR A 623 -7.13 -24.28 -26.12
CA TYR A 623 -8.30 -23.38 -26.25
C TYR A 623 -8.85 -23.31 -27.69
N GLU A 624 -7.98 -23.21 -28.70
CA GLU A 624 -8.40 -23.14 -30.10
C GLU A 624 -9.12 -24.43 -30.58
N GLU A 625 -8.69 -25.61 -30.10
CA GLU A 625 -9.38 -26.87 -30.40
C GLU A 625 -10.73 -26.96 -29.69
N LEU A 626 -10.82 -26.49 -28.44
CA LEU A 626 -12.08 -26.43 -27.71
C LEU A 626 -13.08 -25.48 -28.38
N LYS A 627 -12.62 -24.31 -28.81
CA LYS A 627 -13.42 -23.29 -29.48
C LYS A 627 -13.98 -23.77 -30.83
N ALA A 628 -13.21 -24.57 -31.56
CA ALA A 628 -13.64 -25.13 -32.84
C ALA A 628 -14.65 -26.30 -32.73
N SER A 629 -14.92 -26.79 -31.52
CA SER A 629 -15.78 -27.96 -31.29
C SER A 629 -17.26 -27.58 -31.15
N ASP A 630 -18.17 -28.24 -31.86
CA ASP A 630 -19.62 -28.01 -31.73
C ASP A 630 -20.26 -28.64 -30.47
N ASP A 631 -19.45 -29.28 -29.62
CA ASP A 631 -19.89 -29.90 -28.35
C ASP A 631 -20.38 -28.84 -27.33
N PRO A 632 -21.64 -28.92 -26.85
CA PRO A 632 -22.17 -27.97 -25.88
C PRO A 632 -21.38 -27.84 -24.58
N GLU A 633 -20.80 -28.93 -24.07
CA GLU A 633 -19.99 -28.91 -22.84
C GLU A 633 -18.69 -28.13 -23.06
N LYS A 634 -18.04 -28.34 -24.21
CA LYS A 634 -16.82 -27.60 -24.57
C LYS A 634 -17.10 -26.12 -24.84
N GLN A 635 -18.24 -25.79 -25.43
CA GLN A 635 -18.63 -24.40 -25.65
C GLN A 635 -18.89 -23.66 -24.32
N GLU A 636 -19.47 -24.31 -23.32
CA GLU A 636 -19.61 -23.74 -21.97
C GLU A 636 -18.23 -23.53 -21.29
N ILE A 637 -17.29 -24.47 -21.46
CA ILE A 637 -15.91 -24.31 -20.99
C ILE A 637 -15.24 -23.10 -21.65
N VAL A 638 -15.36 -22.95 -22.97
CA VAL A 638 -14.80 -21.81 -23.73
C VAL A 638 -15.36 -20.50 -23.22
N LYS A 639 -16.67 -20.42 -22.99
CA LYS A 639 -17.33 -19.23 -22.44
C LYS A 639 -16.72 -18.83 -21.08
N ARG A 640 -16.56 -19.78 -20.16
CA ARG A 640 -15.94 -19.52 -18.84
C ARG A 640 -14.47 -19.12 -18.94
N ILE A 641 -13.73 -19.70 -19.89
CA ILE A 641 -12.35 -19.27 -20.17
C ILE A 641 -12.37 -17.83 -20.65
N ASP A 642 -13.21 -17.46 -21.61
CA ASP A 642 -13.28 -16.10 -22.15
C ASP A 642 -13.66 -15.07 -21.08
N GLU A 643 -14.60 -15.39 -20.19
CA GLU A 643 -14.98 -14.54 -19.06
C GLU A 643 -13.81 -14.29 -18.10
N LYS A 644 -13.07 -15.33 -17.70
CA LYS A 644 -11.92 -15.21 -16.77
C LYS A 644 -10.67 -14.59 -17.40
N THR A 645 -10.53 -14.69 -18.71
CA THR A 645 -9.32 -14.30 -19.44
C THR A 645 -9.58 -13.16 -20.43
N ALA A 646 -10.61 -12.35 -20.18
CA ALA A 646 -11.07 -11.33 -21.14
C ALA A 646 -9.97 -10.31 -21.47
N ALA A 647 -9.10 -10.00 -20.51
CA ALA A 647 -7.95 -9.11 -20.68
C ALA A 647 -6.76 -9.74 -21.45
N TYR A 648 -6.86 -11.01 -21.86
CA TYR A 648 -5.78 -11.79 -22.47
C TYR A 648 -6.17 -12.26 -23.87
N SER A 649 -5.34 -11.91 -24.85
CA SER A 649 -5.45 -12.43 -26.22
C SER A 649 -4.97 -13.88 -26.31
N ASP A 650 -3.82 -14.20 -25.72
CA ASP A 650 -3.35 -15.58 -25.54
C ASP A 650 -3.78 -16.11 -24.17
N LYS A 651 -4.64 -17.13 -24.18
CA LYS A 651 -5.21 -17.72 -22.96
C LYS A 651 -4.15 -18.45 -22.12
N ARG A 652 -3.04 -18.88 -22.72
CA ARG A 652 -1.90 -19.47 -22.01
C ARG A 652 -1.15 -18.43 -21.19
N GLN A 653 -1.05 -17.20 -21.71
CA GLN A 653 -0.36 -16.11 -21.03
C GLN A 653 -1.02 -15.76 -19.69
N PHE A 654 -2.34 -15.93 -19.58
CA PHE A 654 -3.06 -15.78 -18.31
C PHE A 654 -2.52 -16.72 -17.23
N PHE A 655 -2.30 -18.00 -17.54
CA PHE A 655 -1.74 -18.96 -16.59
C PHE A 655 -0.32 -18.57 -16.17
N ILE A 656 0.53 -18.27 -17.15
CA ILE A 656 1.93 -17.88 -16.95
C ILE A 656 2.02 -16.64 -16.06
N ASP A 657 1.22 -15.61 -16.34
CA ASP A 657 1.22 -14.36 -15.60
C ASP A 657 0.70 -14.54 -14.18
N LYS A 658 -0.36 -15.32 -13.99
CA LYS A 658 -0.91 -15.55 -12.64
C LYS A 658 0.02 -16.38 -11.75
N VAL A 659 0.71 -17.38 -12.30
CA VAL A 659 1.78 -18.08 -11.56
C VAL A 659 2.92 -17.13 -11.22
N ALA A 660 3.39 -16.34 -12.20
CA ALA A 660 4.50 -15.41 -11.99
C ALA A 660 4.17 -14.31 -10.97
N GLU A 661 2.97 -13.73 -11.03
CA GLU A 661 2.47 -12.73 -10.09
C GLU A 661 2.35 -13.32 -8.69
N GLY A 662 1.67 -14.46 -8.51
CA GLY A 662 1.44 -15.06 -7.21
C GLY A 662 2.73 -15.50 -6.52
N VAL A 663 3.58 -16.25 -7.24
CA VAL A 663 4.90 -16.66 -6.72
C VAL A 663 5.81 -15.45 -6.52
N GLY A 664 5.76 -14.49 -7.44
CA GLY A 664 6.52 -13.25 -7.39
C GLY A 664 6.18 -12.40 -6.16
N ARG A 665 4.90 -12.29 -5.78
CA ARG A 665 4.46 -11.56 -4.59
C ARG A 665 4.99 -12.18 -3.31
N ILE A 666 4.94 -13.50 -3.20
CA ILE A 666 5.53 -14.24 -2.07
C ILE A 666 7.05 -14.00 -2.02
N ALA A 667 7.74 -14.19 -3.14
CA ALA A 667 9.19 -14.00 -3.20
C ALA A 667 9.64 -12.57 -2.90
N ALA A 668 8.87 -11.56 -3.33
CA ALA A 668 9.11 -10.15 -3.06
C ALA A 668 8.96 -9.81 -1.57
N GLY A 669 7.93 -10.33 -0.91
CA GLY A 669 7.71 -10.08 0.52
C GLY A 669 8.86 -10.58 1.40
N PHE A 670 9.48 -11.71 1.02
CA PHE A 670 10.52 -12.36 1.82
C PHE A 670 11.94 -12.07 1.33
N TYR A 671 12.12 -11.28 0.28
CA TYR A 671 13.43 -11.00 -0.30
C TYR A 671 14.34 -10.28 0.72
N PRO A 672 15.62 -10.67 0.85
CA PRO A 672 16.38 -11.61 0.02
C PRO A 672 16.38 -13.06 0.52
N ASN A 673 15.57 -13.41 1.52
CA ASN A 673 15.53 -14.78 2.05
C ASN A 673 14.97 -15.77 1.02
N ASP A 674 15.45 -17.01 1.08
CA ASP A 674 15.04 -18.07 0.16
C ASP A 674 13.52 -18.32 0.26
N VAL A 675 12.88 -18.48 -0.89
CA VAL A 675 11.48 -18.90 -1.02
C VAL A 675 11.43 -20.20 -1.81
N ILE A 676 11.21 -21.30 -1.12
CA ILE A 676 11.16 -22.65 -1.71
C ILE A 676 9.74 -22.92 -2.19
N VAL A 677 9.53 -22.79 -3.50
CA VAL A 677 8.25 -23.01 -4.17
C VAL A 677 8.13 -24.48 -4.52
N ARG A 678 7.06 -25.12 -4.05
CA ARG A 678 6.73 -26.49 -4.43
C ARG A 678 5.92 -26.44 -5.71
N LEU A 679 6.42 -27.14 -6.73
CA LEU A 679 5.70 -27.35 -7.99
C LEU A 679 4.33 -27.98 -7.71
N SER A 680 3.38 -27.80 -8.62
CA SER A 680 1.99 -28.17 -8.39
C SER A 680 1.83 -29.66 -8.03
N ASP A 681 1.30 -29.94 -6.85
CA ASP A 681 1.11 -31.30 -6.31
C ASP A 681 -0.36 -31.72 -6.29
N PHE A 682 -1.20 -31.14 -7.15
CA PHE A 682 -2.59 -31.57 -7.25
C PHE A 682 -2.73 -33.03 -7.65
N LYS A 683 -3.72 -33.68 -7.04
CA LYS A 683 -4.24 -34.98 -7.46
C LYS A 683 -5.14 -34.81 -8.68
N SER A 684 -5.35 -35.88 -9.44
CA SER A 684 -6.20 -35.86 -10.64
C SER A 684 -7.63 -35.40 -10.35
N ASN A 685 -8.20 -35.78 -9.20
CA ASN A 685 -9.54 -35.36 -8.77
C ASN A 685 -9.61 -33.86 -8.38
N GLU A 686 -8.51 -33.25 -7.97
CA GLU A 686 -8.45 -31.81 -7.69
C GLU A 686 -8.38 -31.02 -9.00
N TYR A 687 -7.54 -31.44 -9.95
CA TYR A 687 -7.52 -30.87 -11.30
C TYR A 687 -8.87 -31.03 -12.01
N ALA A 688 -9.58 -32.13 -11.80
CA ALA A 688 -10.89 -32.38 -12.40
C ALA A 688 -11.94 -31.35 -11.97
N ASN A 689 -11.78 -30.73 -10.80
CA ASN A 689 -12.68 -29.68 -10.29
C ASN A 689 -12.45 -28.31 -10.94
N LEU A 690 -11.32 -28.11 -11.63
CA LEU A 690 -11.08 -26.89 -12.40
C LEU A 690 -11.97 -26.88 -13.65
N VAL A 691 -12.28 -25.68 -14.16
CA VAL A 691 -13.01 -25.55 -15.41
C VAL A 691 -12.22 -26.22 -16.55
N GLY A 692 -12.86 -27.17 -17.22
CA GLY A 692 -12.27 -28.00 -18.27
C GLY A 692 -11.41 -29.17 -17.79
N GLY A 693 -11.30 -29.41 -16.48
CA GLY A 693 -10.48 -30.49 -15.91
C GLY A 693 -10.98 -31.89 -16.24
N THR A 694 -12.28 -32.12 -16.22
CA THR A 694 -12.91 -33.42 -16.52
C THR A 694 -12.57 -33.98 -17.91
N LEU A 695 -12.15 -33.13 -18.85
CA LEU A 695 -11.73 -33.55 -20.20
C LEU A 695 -10.36 -34.24 -20.21
N TYR A 696 -9.51 -33.95 -19.22
CA TYR A 696 -8.10 -34.34 -19.21
C TYR A 696 -7.75 -35.30 -18.07
N GLU A 697 -8.53 -35.28 -17.00
CA GLU A 697 -8.21 -36.00 -15.77
C GLU A 697 -8.85 -37.39 -15.70
N PRO A 698 -8.06 -38.45 -15.47
CA PRO A 698 -8.60 -39.79 -15.27
C PRO A 698 -9.27 -39.93 -13.90
N GLU A 699 -10.29 -40.79 -13.81
CA GLU A 699 -10.80 -41.25 -12.52
C GLU A 699 -9.83 -42.27 -11.92
N GLU A 700 -9.40 -42.03 -10.69
CA GLU A 700 -8.45 -42.88 -9.98
C GLU A 700 -9.07 -43.42 -8.69
N GLU A 701 -8.95 -44.73 -8.47
CA GLU A 701 -9.42 -45.39 -7.24
C GLU A 701 -8.72 -44.84 -5.98
N ASN A 702 -7.45 -44.44 -6.09
CA ASN A 702 -6.65 -43.92 -4.98
C ASN A 702 -5.86 -42.68 -5.41
N PRO A 703 -6.49 -41.49 -5.49
CA PRO A 703 -5.84 -40.27 -5.98
C PRO A 703 -4.59 -39.88 -5.17
N MET A 704 -4.53 -40.24 -3.88
CA MET A 704 -3.40 -39.97 -3.00
C MET A 704 -2.06 -40.52 -3.51
N ILE A 705 -2.08 -41.69 -4.15
CA ILE A 705 -0.89 -42.38 -4.68
C ILE A 705 -0.89 -42.44 -6.21
N GLY A 706 -1.82 -41.72 -6.85
CA GLY A 706 -2.10 -41.72 -8.28
C GLY A 706 -1.20 -40.81 -9.12
N TRP A 707 -1.74 -40.31 -10.23
CA TRP A 707 -1.04 -39.50 -11.22
C TRP A 707 -0.86 -38.04 -10.77
N ARG A 708 0.12 -37.81 -9.89
CA ARG A 708 0.49 -36.51 -9.30
C ARG A 708 2.00 -36.31 -9.17
N GLY A 709 2.41 -35.11 -8.79
CA GLY A 709 3.80 -34.72 -8.58
C GLY A 709 4.71 -35.06 -9.75
N ALA A 710 5.95 -35.48 -9.47
CA ALA A 710 6.97 -35.75 -10.48
C ALA A 710 6.50 -36.57 -11.70
N SER A 711 5.69 -37.61 -11.46
CA SER A 711 5.21 -38.51 -12.52
C SER A 711 4.32 -37.85 -13.56
N ARG A 712 3.68 -36.74 -13.20
CA ARG A 712 2.80 -35.96 -14.07
C ARG A 712 3.63 -35.03 -14.98
N TYR A 713 4.67 -34.40 -14.46
CA TYR A 713 5.41 -33.34 -15.15
C TYR A 713 6.10 -33.80 -16.45
N TYR A 714 6.65 -35.01 -16.48
CA TYR A 714 7.31 -35.55 -17.67
C TYR A 714 6.38 -36.39 -18.56
N ASP A 715 5.13 -36.65 -18.15
CA ASP A 715 4.20 -37.43 -18.95
C ASP A 715 3.81 -36.63 -20.20
N PRO A 716 3.89 -37.20 -21.43
CA PRO A 716 3.55 -36.49 -22.65
C PRO A 716 2.14 -35.86 -22.67
N LYS A 717 1.19 -36.39 -21.90
CA LYS A 717 -0.18 -35.86 -21.82
C LYS A 717 -0.27 -34.56 -21.02
N TYR A 718 0.63 -34.34 -20.07
CA TYR A 718 0.60 -33.19 -19.17
C TYR A 718 1.79 -32.25 -19.32
N ARG A 719 2.89 -32.70 -19.93
CA ARG A 719 4.08 -31.88 -20.20
C ARG A 719 3.74 -30.47 -20.72
N PRO A 720 2.81 -30.26 -21.68
CA PRO A 720 2.44 -28.91 -22.12
C PRO A 720 1.89 -27.99 -21.01
N ALA A 721 1.16 -28.55 -20.04
CA ALA A 721 0.70 -27.79 -18.87
C ALA A 721 1.85 -27.45 -17.92
N PHE A 722 2.75 -28.41 -17.66
CA PHE A 722 3.93 -28.16 -16.83
C PHE A 722 4.90 -27.14 -17.45
N GLU A 723 4.98 -27.10 -18.78
CA GLU A 723 5.74 -26.06 -19.50
C GLU A 723 5.19 -24.65 -19.22
N LEU A 724 3.88 -24.46 -19.06
CA LEU A 724 3.29 -23.17 -18.66
C LEU A 724 3.67 -22.78 -17.23
N GLU A 725 3.67 -23.73 -16.30
CA GLU A 725 4.13 -23.52 -14.91
C GLU A 725 5.61 -23.12 -14.88
N CYS A 726 6.46 -23.83 -15.61
CA CYS A 726 7.88 -23.51 -15.75
C CYS A 726 8.11 -22.11 -16.34
N GLN A 727 7.32 -21.70 -17.34
CA GLN A 727 7.41 -20.35 -17.92
C GLN A 727 7.02 -19.26 -16.91
N GLY A 728 5.98 -19.48 -16.10
CA GLY A 728 5.59 -18.55 -15.04
C GLY A 728 6.69 -18.38 -13.98
N LEU A 729 7.27 -19.50 -13.54
CA LEU A 729 8.39 -19.51 -12.61
C LEU A 729 9.64 -18.84 -13.21
N LEU A 730 9.97 -19.12 -14.46
CA LEU A 730 11.09 -18.47 -15.15
C LEU A 730 10.90 -16.95 -15.25
N LYS A 731 9.69 -16.49 -15.58
CA LYS A 731 9.33 -15.06 -15.61
C LYS A 731 9.52 -14.40 -14.24
N ALA A 732 9.03 -15.02 -13.16
CA ALA A 732 9.23 -14.51 -11.79
C ALA A 732 10.71 -14.42 -11.42
N ARG A 733 11.51 -15.43 -11.79
CA ARG A 733 12.95 -15.44 -11.48
C ARG A 733 13.76 -14.44 -12.30
N ASN A 734 13.59 -14.43 -13.62
CA ASN A 734 14.52 -13.77 -14.53
C ASN A 734 14.06 -12.36 -14.92
N ASP A 735 12.77 -12.21 -15.25
CA ASP A 735 12.20 -10.95 -15.72
C ASP A 735 11.91 -10.02 -14.53
N MET A 736 11.27 -10.55 -13.48
CA MET A 736 11.07 -9.81 -12.22
C MET A 736 12.35 -9.73 -11.38
N GLY A 737 13.30 -10.67 -11.58
CA GLY A 737 14.58 -10.67 -10.89
C GLY A 737 14.56 -11.26 -9.49
N LEU A 738 13.56 -12.07 -9.15
CA LEU A 738 13.37 -12.68 -7.83
C LEU A 738 14.18 -13.98 -7.74
N ASP A 739 15.50 -13.83 -7.66
CA ASP A 739 16.48 -14.92 -7.67
C ASP A 739 16.49 -15.76 -6.36
N ASN A 740 15.82 -15.29 -5.32
CA ASN A 740 15.56 -16.01 -4.07
C ASN A 740 14.53 -17.16 -4.20
N ILE A 741 13.80 -17.26 -5.32
CA ILE A 741 12.93 -18.41 -5.60
C ILE A 741 13.75 -19.69 -5.83
N LYS A 742 13.53 -20.72 -5.01
CA LYS A 742 14.03 -22.09 -5.21
C LYS A 742 12.85 -22.99 -5.58
N LEU A 743 13.11 -24.13 -6.22
CA LEU A 743 12.04 -25.02 -6.67
C LEU A 743 12.14 -26.38 -6.00
N MET A 744 10.99 -26.96 -5.67
CA MET A 744 10.90 -28.26 -5.01
C MET A 744 9.98 -29.19 -5.79
N VAL A 745 10.50 -30.38 -6.11
CA VAL A 745 9.76 -31.43 -6.82
C VAL A 745 9.02 -32.31 -5.80
N PRO A 746 7.67 -32.31 -5.76
CA PRO A 746 6.88 -33.19 -4.91
C PRO A 746 6.69 -34.58 -5.53
N PHE A 747 6.33 -35.53 -4.67
CA PHE A 747 5.91 -36.90 -4.97
C PHE A 747 6.85 -37.64 -5.94
N CYS A 748 8.16 -37.39 -5.82
CA CYS A 748 9.18 -37.96 -6.67
C CYS A 748 9.55 -39.37 -6.21
N ARG A 749 9.06 -40.40 -6.90
CA ARG A 749 9.11 -41.79 -6.41
C ARG A 749 10.50 -42.41 -6.54
N THR A 750 11.23 -42.02 -7.59
CA THR A 750 12.55 -42.58 -7.89
C THR A 750 13.53 -41.50 -8.33
N PRO A 751 14.86 -41.71 -8.16
CA PRO A 751 15.87 -40.80 -8.69
C PRO A 751 15.75 -40.57 -10.20
N GLU A 752 15.28 -41.56 -10.95
CA GLU A 752 15.10 -41.45 -12.40
C GLU A 752 13.94 -40.52 -12.78
N GLU A 753 12.84 -40.53 -12.01
CA GLU A 753 11.78 -39.52 -12.17
C GLU A 753 12.34 -38.11 -11.95
N GLY A 754 13.14 -37.93 -10.89
CA GLY A 754 13.76 -36.64 -10.59
C GLY A 754 14.60 -36.11 -11.75
N LYS A 755 15.41 -36.95 -12.40
CA LYS A 755 16.19 -36.55 -13.59
C LYS A 755 15.31 -36.12 -14.76
N LYS A 756 14.22 -36.85 -15.02
CA LYS A 756 13.28 -36.51 -16.10
C LYS A 756 12.60 -35.16 -15.85
N VAL A 757 12.16 -34.90 -14.62
CA VAL A 757 11.59 -33.59 -14.27
C VAL A 757 12.59 -32.47 -14.48
N ILE A 758 13.83 -32.63 -14.00
CA ILE A 758 14.91 -31.64 -14.18
C ILE A 758 15.23 -31.42 -15.67
N GLU A 759 15.15 -32.46 -16.50
CA GLU A 759 15.32 -32.35 -17.94
C GLU A 759 14.20 -31.50 -18.58
N VAL A 760 12.94 -31.73 -18.21
CA VAL A 760 11.82 -30.90 -18.69
C VAL A 760 11.99 -29.45 -18.22
N MET A 761 12.33 -29.22 -16.95
CA MET A 761 12.61 -27.87 -16.43
C MET A 761 13.75 -27.18 -17.20
N ARG A 762 14.82 -27.92 -17.52
CA ARG A 762 15.93 -27.42 -18.33
C ARG A 762 15.48 -27.05 -19.75
N ASP A 763 14.64 -27.87 -20.38
CA ASP A 763 14.07 -27.57 -21.70
C ASP A 763 13.25 -26.27 -21.69
N CYS A 764 12.64 -25.95 -20.55
CA CYS A 764 11.92 -24.68 -20.32
C CYS A 764 12.83 -23.51 -19.91
N GLY A 765 14.14 -23.71 -19.76
CA GLY A 765 15.10 -22.67 -19.35
C GLY A 765 15.33 -22.55 -17.83
N LEU A 766 14.73 -23.40 -17.00
CA LEU A 766 15.01 -23.50 -15.56
C LEU A 766 16.17 -24.46 -15.33
N VAL A 767 17.40 -23.95 -15.41
CA VAL A 767 18.62 -24.75 -15.29
C VAL A 767 19.17 -24.71 -13.87
N GLN A 768 19.30 -25.86 -13.23
CA GLN A 768 19.90 -25.99 -11.90
C GLN A 768 21.30 -25.36 -11.83
N GLY A 769 21.54 -24.51 -10.83
CA GLY A 769 22.77 -23.76 -10.62
C GLY A 769 22.86 -22.44 -11.40
N GLU A 770 22.10 -22.26 -12.48
CA GLU A 770 22.06 -20.99 -13.22
C GLU A 770 21.21 -19.95 -12.47
N ASN A 771 21.69 -18.70 -12.44
CA ASN A 771 21.07 -17.61 -11.69
C ASN A 771 20.74 -18.00 -10.22
N GLY A 772 21.58 -18.83 -9.59
CA GLY A 772 21.39 -19.29 -8.22
C GLY A 772 20.18 -20.22 -7.99
N LEU A 773 19.61 -20.83 -9.04
CA LEU A 773 18.52 -21.79 -8.91
C LEU A 773 18.99 -23.07 -8.20
N GLU A 774 18.43 -23.34 -7.03
CA GLU A 774 18.57 -24.63 -6.33
C GLU A 774 17.30 -25.46 -6.52
N LEU A 775 17.47 -26.77 -6.68
CA LEU A 775 16.38 -27.72 -6.83
C LEU A 775 16.33 -28.66 -5.62
N TYR A 776 15.17 -28.74 -4.98
CA TYR A 776 14.90 -29.58 -3.83
C TYR A 776 14.00 -30.75 -4.23
N VAL A 777 14.08 -31.85 -3.47
CA VAL A 777 13.08 -32.91 -3.52
C VAL A 777 12.30 -32.95 -2.21
N MET A 778 10.99 -33.06 -2.31
CA MET A 778 10.16 -33.32 -1.13
C MET A 778 10.36 -34.78 -0.72
N CYS A 779 10.95 -35.00 0.46
CA CYS A 779 11.18 -36.32 1.02
C CYS A 779 9.93 -36.77 1.79
N GLU A 780 8.99 -37.33 1.07
CA GLU A 780 7.65 -37.65 1.57
C GLU A 780 7.20 -39.08 1.27
N ILE A 781 8.05 -39.86 0.59
CA ILE A 781 7.83 -41.27 0.28
C ILE A 781 8.95 -42.10 0.94
N PRO A 782 8.66 -43.30 1.49
CA PRO A 782 9.71 -44.16 2.07
C PRO A 782 10.89 -44.45 1.12
N SER A 783 10.65 -44.48 -0.20
CA SER A 783 11.72 -44.62 -1.19
C SER A 783 12.68 -43.43 -1.20
N ASN A 784 12.23 -42.20 -0.90
CA ASN A 784 13.10 -41.04 -0.77
C ASN A 784 14.08 -41.21 0.39
N VAL A 785 13.60 -41.76 1.51
CA VAL A 785 14.41 -42.00 2.71
C VAL A 785 15.42 -43.13 2.46
N ILE A 786 14.95 -44.27 1.94
CA ILE A 786 15.79 -45.46 1.70
C ILE A 786 16.86 -45.16 0.63
N CYS A 787 16.51 -44.41 -0.41
CA CYS A 787 17.40 -44.08 -1.53
C CYS A 787 17.97 -42.66 -1.44
N ALA A 788 18.03 -42.04 -0.24
CA ALA A 788 18.41 -40.64 -0.07
C ALA A 788 19.78 -40.28 -0.68
N ASP A 789 20.76 -41.19 -0.67
CA ASP A 789 22.05 -40.97 -1.33
C ASP A 789 21.92 -40.70 -2.84
N ALA A 790 21.06 -41.45 -3.52
CA ALA A 790 20.87 -41.30 -4.97
C ALA A 790 20.08 -40.04 -5.31
N PHE A 791 19.15 -39.63 -4.44
CA PHE A 791 18.48 -38.34 -4.57
C PHE A 791 19.45 -37.17 -4.30
N ALA A 792 20.38 -37.31 -3.35
CA ALA A 792 21.39 -36.30 -3.05
C ALA A 792 22.39 -36.07 -4.20
N ASP A 793 22.56 -37.03 -5.11
CA ASP A 793 23.36 -36.86 -6.33
C ASP A 793 22.67 -35.93 -7.36
N ILE A 794 21.36 -35.71 -7.22
CA ILE A 794 20.52 -35.01 -8.20
C ILE A 794 20.08 -33.64 -7.66
N PHE A 795 19.62 -33.59 -6.41
CA PHE A 795 19.03 -32.40 -5.80
C PHE A 795 20.02 -31.66 -4.89
N ASP A 796 19.82 -30.35 -4.73
CA ASP A 796 20.62 -29.47 -3.87
C ASP A 796 20.22 -29.58 -2.39
N GLY A 797 18.98 -30.00 -2.13
CA GLY A 797 18.49 -30.22 -0.78
C GLY A 797 17.23 -31.07 -0.73
N PHE A 798 16.76 -31.27 0.50
CA PHE A 798 15.58 -32.04 0.84
C PHE A 798 14.62 -31.18 1.66
N SER A 799 13.32 -31.39 1.49
CA SER A 799 12.31 -30.92 2.45
C SER A 799 11.44 -32.10 2.84
N ILE A 800 11.41 -32.45 4.12
CA ILE A 800 10.63 -33.59 4.61
C ILE A 800 9.15 -33.20 4.60
N GLY A 801 8.33 -33.93 3.84
CA GLY A 801 6.87 -33.83 3.91
C GLY A 801 6.35 -34.83 4.93
N SER A 802 6.23 -34.43 6.19
CA SER A 802 5.92 -35.33 7.30
C SER A 802 4.54 -35.99 7.18
N ASN A 803 3.56 -35.24 6.65
CA ASN A 803 2.20 -35.73 6.46
C ASN A 803 2.15 -36.98 5.56
N ASP A 804 2.66 -36.85 4.34
CA ASP A 804 2.65 -37.93 3.33
C ASP A 804 3.66 -39.04 3.68
N LEU A 805 4.78 -38.70 4.32
CA LEU A 805 5.73 -39.70 4.83
C LEU A 805 5.10 -40.58 5.90
N THR A 806 4.36 -39.98 6.84
CA THR A 806 3.61 -40.71 7.88
C THR A 806 2.57 -41.60 7.24
N GLN A 807 1.80 -41.05 6.31
CA GLN A 807 0.76 -41.77 5.59
C GLN A 807 1.32 -43.04 4.91
N LEU A 808 2.40 -42.91 4.14
CA LEU A 808 2.97 -44.01 3.37
C LEU A 808 3.82 -44.97 4.20
N THR A 809 4.36 -44.52 5.34
CA THR A 809 5.06 -45.41 6.29
C THR A 809 4.10 -46.40 6.93
N TYR A 810 2.88 -45.97 7.25
CA TYR A 810 1.85 -46.84 7.86
C TYR A 810 0.85 -47.43 6.85
N GLY A 811 0.84 -46.96 5.60
CA GLY A 811 -0.15 -47.37 4.61
C GLY A 811 -1.56 -46.86 4.95
N LEU A 812 -1.65 -45.60 5.37
CA LEU A 812 -2.89 -44.96 5.77
C LEU A 812 -3.49 -44.12 4.63
N ASP A 813 -4.77 -43.79 4.76
CA ASP A 813 -5.39 -42.67 4.05
C ASP A 813 -5.89 -41.68 5.10
N ARG A 814 -5.34 -40.47 5.09
CA ARG A 814 -5.72 -39.43 6.06
C ARG A 814 -7.12 -38.90 5.83
N ASP A 815 -7.67 -39.07 4.63
CA ASP A 815 -9.03 -38.66 4.31
C ASP A 815 -10.05 -39.70 4.84
N SER A 816 -9.57 -40.87 5.31
CA SER A 816 -10.40 -41.94 5.89
C SER A 816 -10.53 -41.82 7.42
N GLY A 817 -11.68 -41.31 7.88
CA GLY A 817 -11.99 -41.16 9.31
C GLY A 817 -12.02 -42.46 10.15
N ILE A 818 -11.81 -43.63 9.55
CA ILE A 818 -11.78 -44.93 10.23
C ILE A 818 -10.41 -45.23 10.87
N VAL A 819 -9.32 -44.79 10.22
CA VAL A 819 -7.93 -45.17 10.58
C VAL A 819 -7.04 -43.98 10.93
N THR A 820 -7.56 -42.75 10.87
CA THR A 820 -6.84 -41.51 11.19
C THR A 820 -6.26 -41.47 12.61
N GLY A 821 -6.86 -42.18 13.57
CA GLY A 821 -6.33 -42.28 14.94
C GLY A 821 -4.99 -43.01 15.07
N ILE A 822 -4.49 -43.63 13.98
CA ILE A 822 -3.17 -44.28 13.91
C ILE A 822 -2.09 -43.31 13.42
N ALA A 823 -2.47 -42.24 12.71
CA ALA A 823 -1.51 -41.30 12.13
C ALA A 823 -0.94 -40.36 13.21
N ASP A 824 0.32 -40.58 13.59
CA ASP A 824 1.08 -39.68 14.47
C ASP A 824 2.51 -39.52 13.94
N GLU A 825 2.88 -38.29 13.57
CA GLU A 825 4.23 -37.97 13.06
C GLU A 825 5.33 -38.20 14.09
N ARG A 826 4.97 -38.29 15.37
CA ARG A 826 5.88 -38.48 16.49
C ARG A 826 6.16 -39.95 16.79
N ASP A 827 5.47 -40.87 16.14
CA ASP A 827 5.69 -42.29 16.35
C ASP A 827 7.09 -42.72 15.88
N ASP A 828 7.61 -43.78 16.48
CA ASP A 828 8.99 -44.23 16.32
C ASP A 828 9.33 -44.58 14.88
N ALA A 829 8.39 -45.15 14.10
CA ALA A 829 8.68 -45.51 12.71
C ALA A 829 8.92 -44.26 11.84
N VAL A 830 8.12 -43.21 12.02
CA VAL A 830 8.27 -41.94 11.29
C VAL A 830 9.52 -41.20 11.75
N LYS A 831 9.77 -41.14 13.07
CA LYS A 831 11.00 -40.54 13.61
C LYS A 831 12.26 -41.22 13.10
N GLU A 832 12.28 -42.54 12.97
CA GLU A 832 13.43 -43.25 12.42
C GLU A 832 13.62 -42.94 10.93
N MET A 833 12.54 -42.86 10.14
CA MET A 833 12.61 -42.42 8.74
C MET A 833 13.19 -41.01 8.62
N ILE A 834 12.73 -40.06 9.44
CA ILE A 834 13.21 -38.68 9.49
C ILE A 834 14.69 -38.63 9.88
N LYS A 835 15.08 -39.36 10.93
CA LYS A 835 16.47 -39.45 11.38
C LYS A 835 17.39 -40.02 10.31
N MET A 836 16.96 -41.05 9.58
CA MET A 836 17.72 -41.65 8.50
C MET A 836 18.00 -40.64 7.37
N VAL A 837 17.00 -39.88 6.94
CA VAL A 837 17.19 -38.90 5.86
C VAL A 837 18.01 -37.69 6.33
N ILE A 838 17.79 -37.16 7.55
CA ILE A 838 18.61 -36.06 8.09
C ILE A 838 20.07 -36.47 8.16
N LYS A 839 20.37 -37.65 8.73
CA LYS A 839 21.74 -38.17 8.81
C LYS A 839 22.39 -38.29 7.42
N THR A 840 21.62 -38.74 6.42
CA THR A 840 22.11 -38.89 5.06
C THR A 840 22.38 -37.53 4.42
N ALA A 841 21.45 -36.59 4.50
CA ALA A 841 21.61 -35.23 3.97
C ALA A 841 22.84 -34.53 4.58
N LYS A 842 23.01 -34.60 5.90
CA LYS A 842 24.19 -34.03 6.59
C LYS A 842 25.49 -34.68 6.17
N ARG A 843 25.53 -36.01 6.08
CA ARG A 843 26.72 -36.73 5.58
C ARG A 843 27.09 -36.31 4.15
N ARG A 844 26.09 -35.99 3.33
CA ARG A 844 26.27 -35.55 1.93
C ARG A 844 26.44 -34.04 1.77
N GLY A 845 26.39 -33.26 2.86
CA GLY A 845 26.48 -31.80 2.82
C GLY A 845 25.31 -31.12 2.11
N LYS A 846 24.14 -31.74 2.13
CA LYS A 846 22.92 -31.22 1.51
C LYS A 846 22.03 -30.54 2.55
N LYS A 847 21.38 -29.45 2.15
CA LYS A 847 20.39 -28.75 2.98
C LYS A 847 19.21 -29.67 3.24
N ILE A 848 18.70 -29.68 4.47
CA ILE A 848 17.48 -30.43 4.80
C ILE A 848 16.57 -29.64 5.73
N GLY A 849 15.36 -29.37 5.24
CA GLY A 849 14.27 -28.79 6.02
C GLY A 849 13.14 -29.79 6.26
N ILE A 850 12.13 -29.37 7.01
CA ILE A 850 10.85 -30.08 7.16
C ILE A 850 9.70 -29.10 6.97
N CYS A 851 8.68 -29.54 6.25
CA CYS A 851 7.42 -28.83 6.10
C CYS A 851 6.27 -29.74 6.56
N GLY A 852 5.39 -29.20 7.40
CA GLY A 852 4.34 -29.97 8.07
C GLY A 852 3.89 -29.28 9.34
N GLN A 853 2.74 -29.70 9.88
CA GLN A 853 2.21 -29.11 11.11
C GLN A 853 2.88 -29.71 12.37
N GLY A 854 3.53 -30.87 12.28
CA GLY A 854 4.15 -31.53 13.44
C GLY A 854 5.03 -30.62 14.31
N PRO A 855 5.99 -29.87 13.76
CA PRO A 855 6.83 -28.99 14.57
C PRO A 855 6.07 -27.79 15.16
N SER A 856 4.99 -27.35 14.50
CA SER A 856 4.09 -26.30 14.97
C SER A 856 3.21 -26.77 16.13
N ASP A 857 2.66 -27.98 16.03
CA ASP A 857 1.69 -28.55 16.98
C ASP A 857 2.37 -29.18 18.19
N PHE A 858 3.59 -29.69 18.01
CA PHE A 858 4.32 -30.49 19.00
C PHE A 858 5.72 -29.94 19.25
N PRO A 859 5.92 -29.10 20.28
CA PRO A 859 7.24 -28.56 20.65
C PRO A 859 8.30 -29.64 20.90
N GLU A 860 7.90 -30.81 21.41
CA GLU A 860 8.80 -31.96 21.59
C GLU A 860 9.32 -32.52 20.27
N PHE A 861 8.56 -32.37 19.18
CA PHE A 861 8.97 -32.78 17.85
C PHE A 861 9.92 -31.76 17.23
N ALA A 862 9.64 -30.46 17.38
CA ALA A 862 10.57 -29.39 16.98
C ALA A 862 11.94 -29.55 17.65
N THR A 863 11.96 -29.81 18.96
CA THR A 863 13.22 -30.03 19.69
C THR A 863 13.94 -31.31 19.27
N PHE A 864 13.22 -32.41 18.98
CA PHE A 864 13.79 -33.61 18.39
C PHE A 864 14.49 -33.33 17.05
N LEU A 865 13.89 -32.51 16.18
CA LEU A 865 14.47 -32.15 14.90
C LEU A 865 15.77 -31.34 15.05
N VAL A 866 15.81 -30.41 16.02
CA VAL A 866 17.03 -29.68 16.40
C VAL A 866 18.11 -30.66 16.90
N GLU A 867 17.75 -31.65 17.72
CA GLU A 867 18.68 -32.70 18.18
C GLU A 867 19.26 -33.54 17.03
N GLN A 868 18.47 -33.82 16.00
CA GLN A 868 18.95 -34.51 14.79
C GLN A 868 19.75 -33.57 13.86
N GLY A 869 19.72 -32.27 14.11
CA GLY A 869 20.47 -31.25 13.40
C GLY A 869 19.80 -30.75 12.13
N ILE A 870 18.47 -30.72 12.03
CA ILE A 870 17.75 -30.14 10.87
C ILE A 870 18.28 -28.72 10.52
N ASP A 871 18.29 -28.33 9.23
CA ASP A 871 18.71 -26.96 8.84
C ASP A 871 17.59 -25.93 9.02
N SER A 872 16.35 -26.31 8.70
CA SER A 872 15.20 -25.43 8.77
C SER A 872 13.91 -26.14 9.14
N MET A 873 12.98 -25.39 9.74
CA MET A 873 11.61 -25.82 9.99
C MET A 873 10.67 -24.78 9.40
N SER A 874 9.76 -25.22 8.55
CA SER A 874 8.80 -24.37 7.85
C SER A 874 7.43 -24.47 8.51
N LEU A 875 6.94 -23.35 9.05
CA LEU A 875 5.82 -23.30 10.00
C LEU A 875 4.72 -22.35 9.53
N ILE A 876 3.50 -22.53 10.02
CA ILE A 876 2.46 -21.52 9.82
C ILE A 876 2.79 -20.26 10.64
N PRO A 877 2.43 -19.06 10.14
CA PRO A 877 2.80 -17.78 10.73
C PRO A 877 2.56 -17.66 12.24
N ASP A 878 1.35 -18.05 12.69
CA ASP A 878 0.91 -17.98 14.09
C ASP A 878 1.82 -18.76 15.06
N THR A 879 2.50 -19.79 14.57
CA THR A 879 3.33 -20.70 15.39
C THR A 879 4.83 -20.42 15.27
N ALA A 880 5.24 -19.61 14.30
CA ALA A 880 6.64 -19.33 14.01
C ALA A 880 7.36 -18.71 15.22
N VAL A 881 6.71 -17.73 15.88
CA VAL A 881 7.23 -17.04 17.06
C VAL A 881 7.43 -18.00 18.24
N LYS A 882 6.38 -18.76 18.60
CA LYS A 882 6.41 -19.71 19.71
C LYS A 882 7.49 -20.78 19.51
N THR A 883 7.60 -21.29 18.28
CA THR A 883 8.59 -22.32 17.93
C THR A 883 10.01 -21.77 17.94
N ARG A 884 10.24 -20.54 17.45
CA ARG A 884 11.56 -19.88 17.51
C ARG A 884 12.10 -19.78 18.94
N LEU A 885 11.24 -19.45 19.91
CA LEU A 885 11.61 -19.43 21.33
C LEU A 885 11.98 -20.82 21.85
N ALA A 886 11.18 -21.84 21.53
CA ALA A 886 11.45 -23.22 21.95
C ALA A 886 12.77 -23.76 21.35
N VAL A 887 13.04 -23.44 20.08
CA VAL A 887 14.28 -23.81 19.38
C VAL A 887 15.48 -23.10 20.00
N HIS A 888 15.37 -21.80 20.28
CA HIS A 888 16.45 -21.05 20.92
C HIS A 888 16.85 -21.65 22.28
N GLU A 889 15.87 -21.97 23.14
CA GLU A 889 16.16 -22.59 24.43
C GLU A 889 16.78 -23.99 24.28
N LYS A 890 16.33 -24.77 23.28
CA LYS A 890 16.92 -26.08 23.00
C LYS A 890 18.35 -26.00 22.49
N GLU A 891 18.63 -25.07 21.58
CA GLU A 891 19.98 -24.83 21.07
C GLU A 891 20.92 -24.42 22.21
N LYS A 892 20.45 -23.55 23.10
CA LYS A 892 21.18 -23.15 24.30
C LYS A 892 21.45 -24.31 25.25
N GLU A 893 20.47 -25.19 25.48
CA GLU A 893 20.65 -26.45 26.24
C GLU A 893 21.75 -27.32 25.63
N MET A 894 21.80 -27.41 24.30
CA MET A 894 22.79 -28.17 23.54
C MET A 894 24.15 -27.48 23.42
N GLY A 895 24.29 -26.24 23.91
CA GLY A 895 25.52 -25.44 23.78
C GLY A 895 25.77 -24.94 22.35
N ILE A 896 24.73 -24.85 21.52
CA ILE A 896 24.77 -24.30 20.18
C ILE A 896 24.55 -22.79 20.30
N ALA A 897 25.52 -22.00 19.86
CA ALA A 897 25.36 -20.56 19.74
C ALA A 897 24.69 -20.21 18.40
N PRO A 898 23.80 -19.19 18.36
CA PRO A 898 23.34 -18.64 17.09
C PRO A 898 24.51 -18.06 16.31
N GLU A 899 24.46 -18.16 14.98
CA GLU A 899 25.50 -17.64 14.07
C GLU A 899 25.48 -16.12 13.92
#